data_AF-A0A1D2J8T3-F1
#
_entry.id   AF-A0A1D2J8T3-F1
#
_cell.length_a   1.000
_cell.length_b   1.000
_cell.length_c   1.000
_cell.angle_alpha   90.00
_cell.angle_beta   90.00
_cell.angle_gamma   90.00
#
_symmetry.space_group_name_H-M   'P 1'
#
loop_
_entity.id
_entity.type
_entity.pdbx_description
1 polymer ?
#
loop_
_entity_poly.entity_id
_entity_poly.type
_entity_poly.pdbx_seq_one_letter_code
_entity_poly.pdbx_strand_id
1 'polypeptide(L)'
;MANIYYVNQHPSHHTHPWWNVLTDLGEHGIHMFSNPGPHSGHAHGNRPLSQQRAQTRPRPASQETAAQGASDNDHSCGEPSVRVYDENSNVREGEQENNARDIPFRGRGCRRGRGGPWEHGEYSGPGGWGPHRRHRHGRPTGGPWATHGERGQPSGAPQEHLQQFINNIANQFGVDLNDVLNSCNNQFSENNKEVDFVPRADVFDAASQYIIHVSLPGAQKKDISVDYDTENSTLRLAGVVYRPGVSEELSNAIVIDGRSREVGVFEREIRLGTRDQPAHVDADNIKAKLVDGILILYLPKLVVDRDTFKRRVSVKQIRNEVVPVADGIREDANDNEKEEGKGKGKGKAPESQAMEIDSETEGGEQAVKSGKRTLSPSVRSEEEEEKDAIPMFQEEPLTEASEYWVSSILRQGAPAFGQSKESYKVYRKVTDFGAMGDGVTDDTEAINRAISTGDRCGLGCDSSTVTPAIVYFPPGTYVVSKPIIQYYYTQLVGDALALPVIKAAASFQGIALIDADPYTDTGANWYTNQNNFFRSIKNFVIDMTGMDRGSGAGIHWQVAQASSLQNIRFEMVQGGGEANKQQGIFMDNGSGGFMTDLVFNGGNYGAFLGNQQFTTRNLTFNNCNTAVFMNWNWAWAFKSISVNNCGVGLNMSNGGFNQTVGSVLILDSKFKGTPKAVVTSFNEDSVPETGGTLVIDNVDFTGSEIAVAHINGSVVLEGGSVVASWVQGNAYSPGASSPQTKASKRAPHLQPHGLSPPIHKRHVARDSCKAPVPPAPRPAPNFPKPNPAPSPPPVSTYNTPTQTETPVTESRSAIATPSSVSPTEPPSPTPSPTKSAPSDCQQSAPTKTRISEVLSNPTKPAVLLDLSGKVFERSKPGYENVPTTSFISVKKAGAKGDGKTDDTKAIQAVLDNAKPDQIVYFDHGAYVITSTLKVPKEIKITGEVWPLLMASGPAFSDETKPIPFLQVGHPGDKGTVEISDLMIETKGPAPGAILMEWNVAEAFQGSVGMWDVHFRVGGTAGTELQSDSCAKTPNSTTTPDPKCLGAFLLLHLTKQASGYFENTWFWVSDHELDLSDHGQINIYNGRGVLIESSGPVWMYGTASEHSQLYQYSIVGAKNVYMALIQVETPYFQANPNALVPFKPNSKFNDPDFSKCTTESCKKAWGLRILQSSDIYLYGGGLYSFFDNYKQECLATESCQENMIEVDCSAVHLYGVSTKASTNMITSAEDGKALVKQIENRNNFCSTLAIFQQAAE
;
A
#
# COMPACT_ATOMS: atom_id res chain seq x y z
N MET A 1 -16.00 0.96 2.89
CA MET A 1 -16.31 1.53 4.23
C MET A 1 -14.98 1.82 4.90
N ALA A 2 -14.64 3.08 5.19
CA ALA A 2 -13.36 3.43 5.81
C ALA A 2 -13.58 4.56 6.83
N ASN A 3 -13.74 4.18 8.10
CA ASN A 3 -13.74 5.03 9.31
C ASN A 3 -14.13 4.18 10.54
N ILE A 4 -13.16 3.55 11.21
CA ILE A 4 -13.27 3.12 12.61
C ILE A 4 -11.96 3.59 13.30
N TYR A 5 -12.07 4.05 14.54
CA TYR A 5 -11.04 4.86 15.21
C TYR A 5 -10.14 4.06 16.16
N TYR A 6 -8.88 4.51 16.27
CA TYR A 6 -8.03 4.26 17.43
C TYR A 6 -8.64 4.84 18.71
N VAL A 7 -8.82 4.00 19.75
CA VAL A 7 -9.08 4.45 21.14
C VAL A 7 -8.36 3.51 22.12
N ASN A 8 -7.06 3.75 22.36
CA ASN A 8 -6.35 3.11 23.47
C ASN A 8 -6.72 3.79 24.80
N GLN A 9 -7.17 2.99 25.79
CA GLN A 9 -7.32 3.42 27.19
C GLN A 9 -6.37 2.63 28.09
N HIS A 10 -5.41 3.31 28.72
CA HIS A 10 -4.56 2.69 29.73
C HIS A 10 -5.32 2.46 31.06
N PRO A 11 -5.14 1.30 31.72
CA PRO A 11 -5.70 1.06 33.05
C PRO A 11 -4.88 1.77 34.14
N SER A 12 -5.56 2.31 35.14
CA SER A 12 -4.96 2.68 36.43
C SER A 12 -5.68 1.97 37.58
N HIS A 13 -4.93 1.58 38.61
CA HIS A 13 -5.36 0.59 39.60
C HIS A 13 -6.07 1.17 40.85
N HIS A 14 -6.73 0.25 41.58
CA HIS A 14 -7.30 0.38 42.94
C HIS A 14 -8.69 1.07 43.01
N THR A 15 -9.70 0.59 43.76
CA THR A 15 -9.79 -0.43 44.84
C THR A 15 -11.05 -1.34 44.78
N HIS A 16 -10.96 -2.53 45.38
CA HIS A 16 -12.03 -3.50 45.77
C HIS A 16 -13.08 -2.92 46.77
N PRO A 17 -14.19 -3.63 47.17
CA PRO A 17 -14.53 -5.07 47.04
C PRO A 17 -15.97 -5.43 46.57
N TRP A 18 -16.31 -6.73 46.62
CA TRP A 18 -17.53 -7.38 46.06
C TRP A 18 -18.82 -7.35 46.90
N TRP A 19 -19.94 -7.52 46.19
CA TRP A 19 -21.06 -8.45 46.47
C TRP A 19 -21.34 -9.18 45.11
N ASN A 20 -21.46 -10.50 44.95
CA ASN A 20 -22.36 -11.51 45.54
C ASN A 20 -23.86 -11.10 45.40
N VAL A 21 -24.81 -11.93 44.94
CA VAL A 21 -24.97 -13.40 45.08
C VAL A 21 -25.56 -14.00 43.78
N LEU A 22 -25.40 -15.33 43.67
CA LEU A 22 -26.15 -16.34 42.88
C LEU A 22 -27.70 -16.14 42.92
N THR A 23 -28.56 -16.83 42.16
CA THR A 23 -28.42 -18.08 41.37
C THR A 23 -29.49 -18.12 40.26
N ASP A 24 -29.22 -18.83 39.17
CA ASP A 24 -30.24 -19.46 38.31
C ASP A 24 -30.94 -20.63 39.05
N LEU A 25 -32.20 -20.95 38.74
CA LEU A 25 -32.84 -22.27 38.99
C LEU A 25 -34.25 -22.37 38.39
N GLY A 26 -34.51 -23.51 37.73
CA GLY A 26 -35.78 -23.90 37.10
C GLY A 26 -35.58 -25.10 36.15
N GLU A 27 -34.83 -26.13 36.55
CA GLU A 27 -35.33 -27.36 37.23
C GLU A 27 -36.10 -28.33 36.29
N HIS A 28 -35.95 -29.67 36.32
CA HIS A 28 -35.05 -30.64 36.96
C HIS A 28 -35.23 -32.02 36.27
N GLY A 29 -34.46 -33.12 36.44
CA GLY A 29 -33.38 -33.55 37.36
C GLY A 29 -32.71 -34.83 36.76
N ILE A 30 -31.99 -35.75 37.42
CA ILE A 30 -32.00 -36.26 38.82
C ILE A 30 -30.58 -36.81 39.20
N HIS A 31 -30.28 -36.92 40.50
CA HIS A 31 -28.98 -37.19 41.18
C HIS A 31 -28.38 -38.64 41.13
N MET A 32 -27.11 -38.81 41.59
CA MET A 32 -26.77 -39.40 42.92
C MET A 32 -25.26 -39.38 43.30
N PHE A 33 -24.93 -38.86 44.51
CA PHE A 33 -23.84 -39.15 45.50
C PHE A 33 -22.34 -39.35 45.08
N SER A 34 -21.30 -39.05 45.90
CA SER A 34 -21.17 -38.46 47.27
C SER A 34 -19.76 -37.87 47.56
N ASN A 35 -19.63 -37.03 48.60
CA ASN A 35 -18.41 -36.35 49.13
C ASN A 35 -17.67 -37.22 50.22
N PRO A 36 -16.60 -36.82 50.99
CA PRO A 36 -16.03 -35.49 51.29
C PRO A 36 -14.47 -35.32 51.26
N GLY A 37 -13.97 -34.10 51.59
CA GLY A 37 -12.54 -33.70 51.72
C GLY A 37 -11.94 -33.87 53.15
N PRO A 38 -11.25 -32.87 53.80
CA PRO A 38 -11.04 -31.46 53.39
C PRO A 38 -9.78 -30.66 53.93
N HIS A 39 -9.70 -29.35 53.57
CA HIS A 39 -9.24 -28.14 54.33
C HIS A 39 -7.78 -27.76 54.74
N SER A 40 -7.54 -26.42 54.61
CA SER A 40 -6.72 -25.49 55.46
C SER A 40 -5.17 -25.44 55.29
N GLY A 41 -4.44 -24.36 55.62
CA GLY A 41 -4.80 -23.04 56.21
C GLY A 41 -3.65 -21.99 56.22
N HIS A 42 -3.85 -20.80 56.81
CA HIS A 42 -2.90 -19.67 56.85
C HIS A 42 -1.82 -19.75 57.97
N ALA A 43 -0.68 -19.04 57.80
CA ALA A 43 -0.17 -17.97 58.70
C ALA A 43 1.38 -17.82 58.76
N HIS A 44 1.84 -16.68 59.31
CA HIS A 44 3.22 -16.16 59.38
C HIS A 44 4.26 -17.04 60.11
N GLY A 45 5.54 -16.89 59.73
CA GLY A 45 6.68 -17.37 60.54
C GLY A 45 8.04 -16.85 60.02
N ASN A 46 8.96 -16.53 60.92
CA ASN A 46 10.33 -16.07 60.59
C ASN A 46 11.36 -17.21 60.67
N ARG A 47 12.53 -16.96 60.07
CA ARG A 47 13.87 -17.55 60.32
C ARG A 47 14.14 -18.14 61.74
N PRO A 48 15.16 -19.01 61.97
CA PRO A 48 16.09 -19.70 61.04
C PRO A 48 16.54 -21.16 61.46
N LEU A 49 17.64 -21.65 60.84
CA LEU A 49 18.73 -22.49 61.39
C LEU A 49 18.62 -24.04 61.54
N SER A 50 19.48 -24.71 60.75
CA SER A 50 20.42 -25.79 61.10
C SER A 50 20.00 -27.20 61.58
N GLN A 51 20.34 -28.17 60.73
CA GLN A 51 21.11 -29.41 61.01
C GLN A 51 20.62 -30.47 62.03
N GLN A 52 20.53 -31.72 61.56
CA GLN A 52 21.50 -32.75 61.95
C GLN A 52 21.60 -33.94 60.95
N ARG A 53 22.84 -34.38 60.70
CA ARG A 53 23.41 -35.77 60.65
C ARG A 53 22.58 -36.94 60.08
N ALA A 54 23.15 -37.96 59.41
CA ALA A 54 24.52 -38.30 58.95
C ALA A 54 24.44 -39.55 58.01
N GLN A 55 25.48 -40.11 57.37
CA GLN A 55 26.93 -39.82 57.29
C GLN A 55 27.34 -39.74 55.78
N THR A 56 28.43 -40.23 55.14
CA THR A 56 29.66 -41.02 55.46
C THR A 56 30.84 -40.46 54.60
N ARG A 57 31.93 -41.21 54.34
CA ARG A 57 33.05 -40.78 53.42
C ARG A 57 33.92 -41.97 52.95
N PRO A 58 34.71 -41.84 51.85
CA PRO A 58 36.04 -41.19 51.87
C PRO A 58 36.30 -40.11 50.78
N ARG A 59 37.54 -39.59 50.71
CA ARG A 59 38.13 -38.49 49.88
C ARG A 59 39.63 -38.80 49.64
N PRO A 60 40.53 -37.98 49.01
CA PRO A 60 40.44 -36.59 48.50
C PRO A 60 40.13 -36.57 46.98
N ALA A 61 40.68 -35.80 46.01
CA ALA A 61 41.68 -34.71 45.86
C ALA A 61 41.47 -34.01 44.49
N SER A 62 42.03 -32.83 44.15
CA SER A 62 42.70 -31.76 44.91
C SER A 62 42.66 -30.42 44.14
N GLN A 63 42.29 -29.32 44.81
CA GLN A 63 42.64 -27.90 44.54
C GLN A 63 42.35 -27.32 43.13
N GLU A 64 41.49 -26.33 42.90
CA GLU A 64 40.81 -25.32 43.74
C GLU A 64 41.74 -24.29 44.42
N THR A 65 41.71 -23.05 43.91
CA THR A 65 41.50 -21.80 44.68
C THR A 65 41.14 -20.63 43.76
N ALA A 66 40.43 -19.64 44.32
CA ALA A 66 40.19 -18.31 43.74
C ALA A 66 40.52 -17.24 44.80
N ALA A 67 40.77 -16.00 44.37
CA ALA A 67 40.94 -14.86 45.26
C ALA A 67 40.33 -13.60 44.64
N GLN A 68 39.66 -12.78 45.46
CA GLN A 68 39.17 -11.46 45.10
C GLN A 68 40.15 -10.38 45.60
N GLY A 69 40.28 -9.30 44.85
CA GLY A 69 41.05 -8.11 45.21
C GLY A 69 40.66 -6.96 44.29
N ALA A 70 40.64 -5.74 44.81
CA ALA A 70 40.14 -4.55 44.10
C ALA A 70 41.14 -3.39 44.17
N SER A 71 40.81 -2.34 43.41
CA SER A 71 41.34 -0.95 43.44
C SER A 71 42.79 -0.69 43.02
N ASP A 72 42.89 0.36 42.19
CA ASP A 72 43.90 1.42 42.12
C ASP A 72 45.31 1.20 41.51
N ASN A 73 45.42 1.73 40.29
CA ASN A 73 46.38 2.75 39.83
C ASN A 73 47.91 2.55 39.82
N ASP A 74 48.44 2.98 38.66
CA ASP A 74 49.68 3.74 38.43
C ASP A 74 51.08 3.07 38.32
N HIS A 75 51.62 3.25 37.09
CA HIS A 75 52.97 3.75 36.79
C HIS A 75 54.21 3.05 37.38
N SER A 76 54.93 2.30 36.53
CA SER A 76 56.17 2.77 35.84
C SER A 76 57.30 1.72 35.64
N CYS A 77 57.93 1.80 34.46
CA CYS A 77 59.33 1.51 34.09
C CYS A 77 60.05 0.21 34.58
N GLY A 78 60.52 -0.63 33.63
CA GLY A 78 61.37 -1.80 33.95
C GLY A 78 61.89 -2.64 32.77
N GLU A 79 62.64 -2.04 31.83
CA GLU A 79 63.57 -2.77 30.92
C GLU A 79 64.83 -3.27 31.69
N PRO A 80 65.75 -4.15 31.17
CA PRO A 80 66.13 -4.31 29.74
C PRO A 80 66.65 -5.69 29.20
N SER A 81 66.38 -5.98 27.91
CA SER A 81 67.32 -6.50 26.86
C SER A 81 68.08 -7.87 26.94
N VAL A 82 68.72 -8.26 25.80
CA VAL A 82 69.79 -9.29 25.56
C VAL A 82 69.35 -10.76 25.35
N ARG A 83 69.76 -11.54 24.30
CA ARG A 83 70.47 -11.32 23.00
C ARG A 83 70.44 -12.59 22.08
N VAL A 84 70.37 -12.39 20.74
CA VAL A 84 71.18 -13.01 19.61
C VAL A 84 71.12 -14.57 19.43
N TYR A 85 71.01 -15.18 18.23
CA TYR A 85 71.83 -15.20 16.98
C TYR A 85 70.91 -15.28 15.72
N ASP A 86 71.15 -14.55 14.62
CA ASP A 86 72.09 -14.75 13.47
C ASP A 86 71.72 -15.96 12.57
N GLU A 87 71.93 -16.02 11.25
CA GLU A 87 72.45 -15.13 10.18
C GLU A 87 71.80 -15.64 8.84
N ASN A 88 71.79 -15.06 7.63
CA ASN A 88 72.21 -13.82 6.92
C ASN A 88 71.31 -13.79 5.61
N SER A 89 71.38 -13.01 4.52
CA SER A 89 72.14 -11.88 3.90
C SER A 89 71.23 -11.32 2.76
N ASN A 90 71.52 -10.55 1.69
CA ASN A 90 72.63 -9.80 1.03
C ASN A 90 71.94 -8.96 -0.11
N VAL A 91 72.45 -7.91 -0.78
CA VAL A 91 73.67 -7.07 -0.69
C VAL A 91 73.48 -5.75 -1.49
N ARG A 92 73.83 -4.58 -0.92
CA ARG A 92 74.24 -3.28 -1.58
C ARG A 92 73.26 -2.53 -2.53
N GLU A 93 73.35 -1.19 -2.76
CA GLU A 93 73.91 0.07 -2.17
C GLU A 93 73.33 1.20 -3.07
N GLY A 94 73.10 2.49 -2.75
CA GLY A 94 73.22 3.42 -1.60
C GLY A 94 72.36 4.68 -1.96
N GLU A 95 72.60 5.95 -1.59
CA GLU A 95 73.40 6.62 -0.54
C GLU A 95 73.08 8.15 -0.52
N GLN A 96 73.15 8.82 0.65
CA GLN A 96 73.28 10.31 0.87
C GLN A 96 72.18 11.30 0.34
N GLU A 97 71.99 12.54 0.84
CA GLU A 97 72.62 13.30 1.95
C GLU A 97 71.64 14.29 2.68
N ASN A 98 72.17 15.13 3.59
CA ASN A 98 71.44 16.02 4.52
C ASN A 98 71.31 17.48 4.02
N ASN A 99 70.31 18.21 4.52
CA ASN A 99 70.57 19.44 5.33
C ASN A 99 69.32 20.02 6.02
N ALA A 100 69.56 20.91 6.99
CA ALA A 100 68.55 21.71 7.68
C ALA A 100 69.10 23.10 7.97
N ARG A 101 68.25 24.15 8.09
CA ARG A 101 68.38 25.21 9.11
C ARG A 101 67.31 26.32 9.12
N ASP A 102 67.23 26.90 10.32
CA ASP A 102 66.93 28.30 10.69
C ASP A 102 65.49 28.86 10.77
N ILE A 103 65.41 29.80 11.73
CA ILE A 103 64.31 30.55 12.36
C ILE A 103 64.94 31.95 12.68
N PRO A 104 64.25 32.96 13.27
CA PRO A 104 62.82 33.25 13.40
C PRO A 104 62.47 34.68 12.94
N PHE A 105 61.25 35.19 13.20
CA PHE A 105 61.07 36.55 13.75
C PHE A 105 59.77 36.68 14.56
N ARG A 106 59.61 37.80 15.28
CA ARG A 106 58.57 38.03 16.30
C ARG A 106 57.51 39.04 15.87
N GLY A 107 56.27 38.85 16.34
CA GLY A 107 55.27 39.91 16.51
C GLY A 107 54.46 39.68 17.79
N ARG A 108 54.49 40.64 18.75
CA ARG A 108 53.65 40.60 19.97
C ARG A 108 52.71 41.81 19.99
N GLY A 109 51.45 41.58 20.31
CA GLY A 109 50.50 42.62 20.71
C GLY A 109 49.68 42.12 21.89
N CYS A 110 49.81 42.74 23.07
CA CYS A 110 49.08 42.35 24.27
C CYS A 110 48.44 43.58 24.92
N ARG A 111 47.19 43.46 25.39
CA ARG A 111 46.70 44.20 26.56
C ARG A 111 45.60 43.42 27.28
N ARG A 112 45.53 43.58 28.60
CA ARG A 112 44.53 42.99 29.50
C ARG A 112 43.50 44.06 29.87
N GLY A 113 42.28 43.63 30.19
CA GLY A 113 41.32 44.35 31.02
C GLY A 113 40.72 43.39 32.06
N ARG A 114 40.54 43.85 33.31
CA ARG A 114 39.82 43.15 34.37
C ARG A 114 38.67 44.05 34.82
N GLY A 115 37.51 43.49 35.15
CA GLY A 115 36.42 44.23 35.78
C GLY A 115 35.17 43.40 36.06
N GLY A 116 34.73 43.46 37.30
CA GLY A 116 33.41 43.14 37.85
C GLY A 116 33.38 43.81 39.25
N PRO A 117 32.48 43.44 40.17
CA PRO A 117 31.16 42.82 40.05
C PRO A 117 30.05 43.79 40.57
N TRP A 118 28.78 43.37 40.58
CA TRP A 118 27.73 43.97 41.43
C TRP A 118 26.68 42.93 41.87
N GLU A 119 26.16 43.07 43.08
CA GLU A 119 25.18 42.22 43.76
C GLU A 119 23.99 43.05 44.32
N HIS A 120 23.00 42.37 44.92
CA HIS A 120 21.85 42.86 45.69
C HIS A 120 20.67 43.46 44.89
N GLY A 121 19.40 43.29 45.28
CA GLY A 121 18.77 42.49 46.37
C GLY A 121 17.35 42.06 45.94
N GLU A 122 16.73 40.99 46.47
CA GLU A 122 16.06 40.92 47.80
C GLU A 122 15.19 42.18 48.11
N TYR A 123 13.87 42.10 48.38
CA TYR A 123 13.28 41.57 49.63
C TYR A 123 11.73 41.53 49.61
N SER A 124 11.11 40.52 50.25
CA SER A 124 9.70 40.49 50.80
C SER A 124 8.49 40.74 49.87
N GLY A 125 7.24 40.35 50.20
CA GLY A 125 6.71 39.74 51.43
C GLY A 125 5.27 39.15 51.25
N PRO A 126 4.64 38.61 52.32
CA PRO A 126 3.63 37.54 52.20
C PRO A 126 2.19 37.90 52.64
N GLY A 127 1.23 37.01 52.34
CA GLY A 127 -0.12 36.99 52.91
C GLY A 127 -0.90 35.71 52.59
N GLY A 128 -1.76 35.24 53.50
CA GLY A 128 -2.58 34.02 53.32
C GLY A 128 -3.62 33.83 54.44
N TRP A 129 -4.40 32.73 54.38
CA TRP A 129 -5.57 32.41 55.24
C TRP A 129 -6.78 33.36 55.01
N GLY A 130 -8.06 32.99 55.14
CA GLY A 130 -8.70 31.76 55.64
C GLY A 130 -10.19 31.57 55.16
N PRO A 131 -11.03 30.73 55.81
CA PRO A 131 -12.18 30.06 55.16
C PRO A 131 -13.59 30.21 55.83
N HIS A 132 -14.68 29.77 55.13
CA HIS A 132 -15.74 28.81 55.62
C HIS A 132 -17.21 28.99 55.09
N ARG A 133 -17.86 27.85 54.72
CA ARG A 133 -19.28 27.41 54.95
C ARG A 133 -20.45 28.28 54.35
N ARG A 134 -21.67 27.80 54.02
CA ARG A 134 -22.56 26.70 54.51
C ARG A 134 -23.71 26.40 53.49
N HIS A 135 -24.59 25.40 53.73
CA HIS A 135 -25.79 25.01 52.92
C HIS A 135 -27.05 25.93 53.18
N ARG A 136 -28.32 25.76 52.68
CA ARG A 136 -29.12 24.53 52.33
C ARG A 136 -30.54 24.80 51.70
N HIS A 137 -31.03 23.89 50.81
CA HIS A 137 -32.43 23.41 50.50
C HIS A 137 -33.61 24.27 49.92
N GLY A 138 -34.46 23.63 49.08
CA GLY A 138 -35.87 23.97 48.74
C GLY A 138 -36.59 23.05 47.68
N ARG A 139 -37.82 22.55 47.94
CA ARG A 139 -38.79 21.73 47.10
C ARG A 139 -40.18 21.67 47.85
N PRO A 140 -41.31 20.99 47.47
CA PRO A 140 -41.80 20.28 46.24
C PRO A 140 -43.10 20.97 45.63
N THR A 141 -44.28 20.46 45.16
CA THR A 141 -45.06 19.15 45.09
C THR A 141 -46.33 19.27 44.17
N GLY A 142 -47.00 18.17 43.69
CA GLY A 142 -48.44 18.19 43.22
C GLY A 142 -48.95 17.07 42.24
N GLY A 143 -50.28 16.74 42.22
CA GLY A 143 -51.02 15.75 41.37
C GLY A 143 -52.37 15.28 42.03
N PRO A 144 -53.18 14.25 41.59
CA PRO A 144 -53.35 13.46 40.33
C PRO A 144 -54.86 13.20 39.88
N TRP A 145 -55.21 12.00 39.30
CA TRP A 145 -56.57 11.37 39.00
C TRP A 145 -57.27 11.61 37.60
N ALA A 146 -58.25 10.84 37.06
CA ALA A 146 -58.61 9.37 37.04
C ALA A 146 -59.85 8.95 36.14
N THR A 147 -59.98 7.65 35.78
CA THR A 147 -61.17 6.76 35.49
C THR A 147 -62.09 6.75 34.21
N HIS A 148 -62.28 5.52 33.66
CA HIS A 148 -63.46 4.86 32.98
C HIS A 148 -64.06 5.27 31.59
N GLY A 149 -64.41 4.26 30.75
CA GLY A 149 -65.37 4.38 29.62
C GLY A 149 -65.30 3.30 28.51
N GLU A 150 -66.40 3.02 27.78
CA GLU A 150 -66.53 2.11 26.62
C GLU A 150 -67.72 2.54 25.70
N ARG A 151 -68.15 1.94 24.56
CA ARG A 151 -67.77 0.75 23.73
C ARG A 151 -68.34 0.92 22.29
N GLY A 152 -67.77 0.31 21.23
CA GLY A 152 -68.45 0.16 19.92
C GLY A 152 -67.54 -0.13 18.69
N GLN A 153 -68.12 -0.70 17.62
CA GLN A 153 -67.52 -0.99 16.28
C GLN A 153 -68.67 -1.13 15.24
N PRO A 154 -68.46 -1.20 13.88
CA PRO A 154 -67.21 -1.47 13.15
C PRO A 154 -66.89 -0.59 11.89
N SER A 155 -65.76 -0.92 11.24
CA SER A 155 -65.38 -0.72 9.81
C SER A 155 -64.82 0.64 9.31
N GLY A 156 -63.63 0.61 8.67
CA GLY A 156 -63.15 1.70 7.79
C GLY A 156 -61.62 1.92 7.63
N ALA A 157 -60.94 1.15 6.77
CA ALA A 157 -59.63 1.45 6.11
C ALA A 157 -58.34 1.68 6.96
N PRO A 158 -57.13 1.46 6.39
CA PRO A 158 -55.87 1.44 7.14
C PRO A 158 -55.10 2.78 7.10
N GLN A 159 -55.47 3.75 7.95
CA GLN A 159 -54.67 4.96 8.17
C GLN A 159 -54.39 5.26 9.65
N GLU A 160 -55.04 4.54 10.58
CA GLU A 160 -55.01 4.88 12.00
C GLU A 160 -53.71 4.54 12.72
N HIS A 161 -52.93 3.53 12.30
CA HIS A 161 -51.75 3.09 13.05
C HIS A 161 -50.65 4.15 13.15
N LEU A 162 -50.36 4.87 12.05
CA LEU A 162 -49.39 5.97 12.07
C LEU A 162 -49.92 7.16 12.90
N GLN A 163 -51.22 7.47 12.78
CA GLN A 163 -51.82 8.56 13.56
C GLN A 163 -51.88 8.24 15.06
N GLN A 164 -52.14 6.98 15.45
CA GLN A 164 -52.09 6.54 16.85
C GLN A 164 -50.67 6.59 17.41
N PHE A 165 -49.64 6.23 16.62
CA PHE A 165 -48.24 6.38 17.00
C PHE A 165 -47.87 7.86 17.25
N ILE A 166 -48.22 8.76 16.32
CA ILE A 166 -48.01 10.21 16.45
C ILE A 166 -48.78 10.77 17.65
N ASN A 167 -50.03 10.38 17.86
CA ASN A 167 -50.86 10.84 18.97
C ASN A 167 -50.33 10.35 20.33
N ASN A 168 -49.74 9.15 20.40
CA ASN A 168 -49.10 8.64 21.61
C ASN A 168 -47.83 9.44 21.97
N ILE A 169 -47.05 9.84 20.96
CA ILE A 169 -45.89 10.74 21.14
C ILE A 169 -46.37 12.13 21.59
N ALA A 170 -47.34 12.73 20.91
CA ALA A 170 -47.85 14.07 21.24
C ALA A 170 -48.37 14.18 22.68
N ASN A 171 -49.13 13.17 23.16
CA ASN A 171 -49.61 13.10 24.54
C ASN A 171 -48.49 12.90 25.59
N GLN A 172 -47.31 12.42 25.18
CA GLN A 172 -46.16 12.24 26.07
C GLN A 172 -45.23 13.48 26.12
N PHE A 173 -45.31 14.37 25.14
CA PHE A 173 -44.42 15.55 25.03
C PHE A 173 -45.13 16.93 25.01
N GLY A 174 -46.47 16.99 25.00
CA GLY A 174 -47.22 18.19 25.44
C GLY A 174 -47.27 19.36 24.45
N VAL A 175 -47.46 19.09 23.15
CA VAL A 175 -47.58 20.10 22.09
C VAL A 175 -49.06 20.34 21.71
N ASP A 176 -49.45 21.60 21.46
CA ASP A 176 -50.84 21.96 21.10
C ASP A 176 -51.18 21.54 19.65
N LEU A 177 -52.32 20.86 19.46
CA LEU A 177 -52.74 20.32 18.16
C LEU A 177 -53.41 21.34 17.23
N ASN A 178 -53.79 22.53 17.71
CA ASN A 178 -54.61 23.47 16.92
C ASN A 178 -53.84 24.06 15.71
N ASP A 179 -52.53 24.26 15.81
CA ASP A 179 -51.72 24.71 14.67
C ASP A 179 -51.44 23.58 13.66
N VAL A 180 -51.38 22.32 14.11
CA VAL A 180 -51.14 21.15 13.24
C VAL A 180 -52.30 20.93 12.28
N LEU A 181 -53.54 21.00 12.77
CA LEU A 181 -54.74 20.71 11.95
C LEU A 181 -55.00 21.76 10.86
N ASN A 182 -54.61 23.02 11.09
CA ASN A 182 -54.75 24.08 10.08
C ASN A 182 -53.74 23.96 8.92
N SER A 183 -52.63 23.23 9.11
CA SER A 183 -51.58 23.06 8.10
C SER A 183 -51.93 22.08 6.96
N CYS A 184 -52.97 21.25 7.11
CA CYS A 184 -53.21 20.11 6.20
C CYS A 184 -54.00 20.44 4.92
N ASN A 185 -54.35 21.71 4.67
CA ASN A 185 -55.43 22.05 3.74
C ASN A 185 -55.12 23.14 2.70
N ASN A 186 -53.84 23.41 2.38
CA ASN A 186 -53.44 24.32 1.29
C ASN A 186 -52.10 23.95 0.63
N GLN A 187 -51.88 24.45 -0.58
CA GLN A 187 -50.81 24.03 -1.48
C GLN A 187 -49.44 24.71 -1.22
N PHE A 188 -48.36 23.96 -1.49
CA PHE A 188 -46.99 24.39 -1.83
C PHE A 188 -46.44 25.69 -1.19
N SER A 189 -45.62 25.53 -0.15
CA SER A 189 -44.55 26.46 0.20
C SER A 189 -43.39 25.70 0.86
N GLU A 190 -42.16 26.15 0.65
CA GLU A 190 -40.96 25.60 1.30
C GLU A 190 -40.87 26.08 2.75
N ASN A 191 -40.68 25.17 3.71
CA ASN A 191 -39.63 25.17 4.75
C ASN A 191 -39.89 24.08 5.82
N ASN A 192 -38.80 23.51 6.33
CA ASN A 192 -38.61 22.53 7.42
C ASN A 192 -39.83 21.80 8.05
N LYS A 193 -39.76 20.47 8.01
CA LYS A 193 -40.11 19.60 9.15
C LYS A 193 -38.89 18.74 9.48
N GLU A 194 -38.67 18.45 10.76
CA GLU A 194 -37.37 17.97 11.25
C GLU A 194 -37.18 16.46 11.02
N VAL A 195 -36.27 16.16 10.08
CA VAL A 195 -35.56 14.89 9.96
C VAL A 195 -34.12 15.18 10.37
N ASP A 196 -33.68 14.70 11.53
CA ASP A 196 -32.37 15.02 12.10
C ASP A 196 -31.23 14.46 11.23
N PHE A 197 -31.43 13.27 10.65
CA PHE A 197 -30.51 12.71 9.68
C PHE A 197 -31.18 11.70 8.72
N VAL A 198 -30.52 11.39 7.60
CA VAL A 198 -30.92 10.34 6.66
C VAL A 198 -29.88 9.22 6.73
N PRO A 199 -30.24 7.97 7.10
CA PRO A 199 -29.27 6.88 7.22
C PRO A 199 -28.66 6.51 5.87
N ARG A 200 -27.43 6.01 5.90
CA ARG A 200 -26.75 5.45 4.72
C ARG A 200 -27.33 4.07 4.41
N ALA A 201 -27.56 3.74 3.14
CA ALA A 201 -28.02 2.42 2.74
C ALA A 201 -27.40 1.94 1.43
N ASP A 202 -26.97 0.68 1.43
CA ASP A 202 -26.49 -0.07 0.27
C ASP A 202 -27.61 -0.98 -0.25
N VAL A 203 -27.78 -1.07 -1.57
CA VAL A 203 -28.83 -1.86 -2.22
C VAL A 203 -28.18 -2.89 -3.16
N PHE A 204 -28.33 -4.17 -2.83
CA PHE A 204 -27.86 -5.30 -3.62
C PHE A 204 -29.03 -5.87 -4.44
N ASP A 205 -28.86 -5.92 -5.76
CA ASP A 205 -29.85 -6.52 -6.66
C ASP A 205 -29.46 -7.97 -7.00
N ALA A 206 -30.10 -8.96 -6.37
CA ALA A 206 -29.86 -10.37 -6.62
C ALA A 206 -30.95 -11.01 -7.50
N ALA A 207 -30.66 -12.18 -8.08
CA ALA A 207 -31.55 -12.83 -9.05
C ALA A 207 -32.99 -13.07 -8.54
N SER A 208 -33.16 -13.37 -7.25
CA SER A 208 -34.44 -13.72 -6.62
C SER A 208 -34.97 -12.70 -5.59
N GLN A 209 -34.18 -11.70 -5.20
CA GLN A 209 -34.54 -10.71 -4.17
C GLN A 209 -33.65 -9.47 -4.25
N TYR A 210 -34.13 -8.34 -3.74
CA TYR A 210 -33.25 -7.27 -3.30
C TYR A 210 -32.79 -7.54 -1.86
N ILE A 211 -31.55 -7.18 -1.54
CA ILE A 211 -31.04 -7.14 -0.17
C ILE A 211 -30.59 -5.70 0.11
N ILE A 212 -30.99 -5.11 1.22
CA ILE A 212 -30.72 -3.71 1.53
C ILE A 212 -30.12 -3.62 2.93
N HIS A 213 -28.93 -3.03 3.05
CA HIS A 213 -28.23 -2.83 4.31
C HIS A 213 -28.30 -1.35 4.67
N VAL A 214 -28.83 -1.00 5.85
CA VAL A 214 -29.06 0.38 6.28
C VAL A 214 -28.32 0.63 7.60
N SER A 215 -27.41 1.59 7.61
CA SER A 215 -26.59 1.92 8.79
C SER A 215 -27.39 2.75 9.79
N LEU A 216 -27.63 2.18 10.97
CA LEU A 216 -28.46 2.69 12.07
C LEU A 216 -27.82 2.36 13.46
N PRO A 217 -26.59 2.83 13.73
CA PRO A 217 -25.81 2.44 14.92
C PRO A 217 -26.39 3.02 16.22
N GLY A 218 -27.09 2.17 17.00
CA GLY A 218 -27.76 2.56 18.25
C GLY A 218 -29.28 2.62 18.15
N ALA A 219 -29.86 2.34 16.97
CA ALA A 219 -31.29 2.13 16.83
C ALA A 219 -31.74 0.89 17.61
N GLN A 220 -33.00 0.87 18.07
CA GLN A 220 -33.62 -0.33 18.63
C GLN A 220 -34.68 -0.84 17.65
N LYS A 221 -34.81 -2.17 17.49
CA LYS A 221 -35.73 -2.77 16.51
C LYS A 221 -37.19 -2.31 16.62
N LYS A 222 -37.63 -1.89 17.82
CA LYS A 222 -38.99 -1.41 18.10
C LYS A 222 -39.24 0.03 17.62
N ASP A 223 -38.18 0.82 17.41
CA ASP A 223 -38.21 2.25 17.08
C ASP A 223 -37.87 2.49 15.58
N ILE A 224 -38.07 1.47 14.74
CA ILE A 224 -37.85 1.48 13.30
C ILE A 224 -39.13 0.99 12.61
N SER A 225 -39.64 1.80 11.69
CA SER A 225 -40.67 1.44 10.71
C SER A 225 -40.05 1.07 9.36
N VAL A 226 -40.65 0.08 8.70
CA VAL A 226 -40.30 -0.39 7.36
C VAL A 226 -41.61 -0.61 6.60
N ASP A 227 -41.82 0.14 5.51
CA ASP A 227 -43.02 0.12 4.69
C ASP A 227 -42.65 0.04 3.20
N TYR A 228 -43.48 -0.55 2.34
CA TYR A 228 -43.16 -0.74 0.92
C TYR A 228 -44.35 -0.42 0.01
N ASP A 229 -44.23 0.70 -0.70
CA ASP A 229 -45.17 1.13 -1.74
C ASP A 229 -44.99 0.26 -2.99
N THR A 230 -45.97 -0.62 -3.23
CA THR A 230 -46.00 -1.55 -4.37
C THR A 230 -46.38 -0.90 -5.70
N GLU A 231 -47.01 0.28 -5.70
CA GLU A 231 -47.36 1.02 -6.93
C GLU A 231 -46.15 1.80 -7.46
N ASN A 232 -45.38 2.41 -6.55
CA ASN A 232 -44.19 3.19 -6.86
C ASN A 232 -42.88 2.37 -6.81
N SER A 233 -42.91 1.14 -6.30
CA SER A 233 -41.71 0.35 -5.95
C SER A 233 -40.77 1.10 -5.00
N THR A 234 -41.33 1.77 -3.99
CA THR A 234 -40.57 2.60 -3.03
C THR A 234 -40.63 1.99 -1.64
N LEU A 235 -39.48 1.55 -1.14
CA LEU A 235 -39.28 1.23 0.27
C LEU A 235 -39.17 2.53 1.07
N ARG A 236 -39.93 2.64 2.15
CA ARG A 236 -39.86 3.71 3.15
C ARG A 236 -39.30 3.18 4.45
N LEU A 237 -38.39 3.94 5.04
CA LEU A 237 -37.73 3.64 6.30
C LEU A 237 -37.81 4.89 7.18
N ALA A 238 -38.34 4.76 8.39
CA ALA A 238 -38.40 5.86 9.35
C ALA A 238 -38.17 5.35 10.77
N GLY A 239 -37.70 6.19 11.68
CA GLY A 239 -37.45 5.76 13.05
C GLY A 239 -36.67 6.77 13.89
N VAL A 240 -36.18 6.32 15.04
CA VAL A 240 -35.38 7.14 15.95
C VAL A 240 -34.13 6.39 16.41
N VAL A 241 -32.99 7.07 16.40
CA VAL A 241 -31.72 6.58 16.95
C VAL A 241 -31.37 7.37 18.21
N TYR A 242 -31.16 6.66 19.31
CA TYR A 242 -30.89 7.25 20.62
C TYR A 242 -29.41 7.15 21.00
N ARG A 243 -28.93 8.08 21.84
CA ARG A 243 -27.60 8.00 22.46
C ARG A 243 -27.71 7.27 23.81
N PRO A 244 -27.17 6.05 23.97
CA PRO A 244 -27.33 5.30 25.21
C PRO A 244 -26.71 6.02 26.42
N GLY A 245 -27.43 6.09 27.54
CA GLY A 245 -26.94 6.66 28.80
C GLY A 245 -26.90 8.19 28.87
N VAL A 246 -27.42 8.91 27.89
CA VAL A 246 -27.41 10.39 27.83
C VAL A 246 -28.84 10.92 27.92
N SER A 247 -29.12 11.77 28.91
CA SER A 247 -30.40 12.48 29.03
C SER A 247 -30.41 13.75 28.17
N GLU A 248 -31.58 14.32 27.90
CA GLU A 248 -31.73 15.57 27.15
C GLU A 248 -30.94 16.74 27.76
N GLU A 249 -30.94 16.87 29.09
CA GLU A 249 -30.10 17.83 29.83
C GLU A 249 -28.59 17.61 29.60
N LEU A 250 -28.16 16.36 29.42
CA LEU A 250 -26.77 15.99 29.15
C LEU A 250 -26.41 16.17 27.67
N SER A 251 -27.39 15.99 26.76
CA SER A 251 -27.27 16.34 25.33
C SER A 251 -27.10 17.85 25.13
N ASN A 252 -27.90 18.65 25.83
CA ASN A 252 -27.81 20.12 25.83
C ASN A 252 -26.53 20.65 26.50
N ALA A 253 -25.74 19.77 27.15
CA ALA A 253 -24.42 20.06 27.69
C ALA A 253 -23.25 19.53 26.82
N ILE A 254 -23.53 19.01 25.61
CA ILE A 254 -22.48 18.53 24.69
C ILE A 254 -21.64 19.71 24.17
N VAL A 255 -20.34 19.67 24.45
CA VAL A 255 -19.35 20.66 23.98
C VAL A 255 -18.81 20.31 22.57
N ILE A 256 -18.84 19.03 22.17
CA ILE A 256 -18.40 18.53 20.87
C ILE A 256 -19.38 17.44 20.41
N ASP A 257 -20.27 17.72 19.45
CA ASP A 257 -21.22 16.70 18.96
C ASP A 257 -20.79 15.97 17.70
N GLY A 258 -19.82 15.07 17.85
CA GLY A 258 -19.37 14.15 16.81
C GLY A 258 -20.39 13.09 16.37
N ARG A 259 -21.61 13.05 16.91
CA ARG A 259 -22.69 12.13 16.50
C ARG A 259 -24.00 12.83 16.07
N SER A 260 -23.97 14.15 15.93
CA SER A 260 -25.07 15.00 15.42
C SER A 260 -25.68 14.58 14.07
N ARG A 261 -25.04 13.69 13.31
CA ARG A 261 -25.48 13.22 11.98
C ARG A 261 -25.98 11.77 11.95
N GLU A 262 -26.02 11.07 13.10
CA GLU A 262 -26.38 9.65 13.19
C GLU A 262 -27.24 9.33 14.44
N VAL A 263 -27.85 10.35 15.04
CA VAL A 263 -28.70 10.28 16.25
C VAL A 263 -29.85 11.26 16.05
N GLY A 264 -31.06 10.89 16.46
CA GLY A 264 -32.29 11.67 16.23
C GLY A 264 -33.35 10.91 15.43
N VAL A 265 -34.38 11.62 14.97
CA VAL A 265 -35.42 11.15 14.05
C VAL A 265 -34.82 11.01 12.64
N PHE A 266 -35.13 9.90 11.96
CA PHE A 266 -34.71 9.68 10.59
C PHE A 266 -35.85 9.27 9.67
N GLU A 267 -35.71 9.60 8.39
CA GLU A 267 -36.51 9.09 7.28
C GLU A 267 -35.62 8.82 6.05
N ARG A 268 -35.95 7.80 5.26
CA ARG A 268 -35.31 7.48 3.97
C ARG A 268 -36.27 6.74 3.04
N GLU A 269 -36.45 7.27 1.84
CA GLU A 269 -37.05 6.54 0.72
C GLU A 269 -35.96 5.84 -0.13
N ILE A 270 -36.25 4.64 -0.63
CA ILE A 270 -35.40 3.88 -1.55
C ILE A 270 -36.29 3.30 -2.66
N ARG A 271 -36.20 3.86 -3.88
CA ARG A 271 -36.88 3.29 -5.05
C ARG A 271 -36.12 2.08 -5.59
N LEU A 272 -36.83 1.02 -5.94
CA LEU A 272 -36.31 -0.20 -6.56
C LEU A 272 -36.79 -0.30 -8.02
N GLY A 273 -35.88 -0.63 -8.93
CA GLY A 273 -36.12 -0.52 -10.37
C GLY A 273 -36.13 0.93 -10.87
N THR A 274 -36.46 1.12 -12.14
CA THR A 274 -36.48 2.45 -12.78
C THR A 274 -37.90 3.05 -12.78
N ARG A 275 -38.13 4.13 -13.53
CA ARG A 275 -39.50 4.62 -13.82
C ARG A 275 -40.19 3.77 -14.87
N ASP A 276 -39.46 3.31 -15.89
CA ASP A 276 -40.01 2.52 -17.00
C ASP A 276 -40.06 1.01 -16.72
N GLN A 277 -39.29 0.54 -15.73
CA GLN A 277 -39.27 -0.85 -15.24
C GLN A 277 -39.26 -0.87 -13.69
N PRO A 278 -40.42 -0.68 -13.03
CA PRO A 278 -40.54 -0.76 -11.58
C PRO A 278 -40.24 -2.18 -11.05
N ALA A 279 -39.71 -2.29 -9.83
CA ALA A 279 -39.44 -3.58 -9.19
C ALA A 279 -40.71 -4.26 -8.65
N HIS A 280 -41.00 -5.46 -9.15
CA HIS A 280 -42.04 -6.33 -8.61
C HIS A 280 -41.53 -7.14 -7.42
N VAL A 281 -41.82 -6.66 -6.22
CA VAL A 281 -41.47 -7.29 -4.94
C VAL A 281 -42.68 -7.97 -4.33
N ASP A 282 -42.45 -9.13 -3.70
CA ASP A 282 -43.40 -9.84 -2.84
C ASP A 282 -43.41 -9.14 -1.46
N ALA A 283 -44.32 -8.18 -1.31
CA ALA A 283 -44.42 -7.35 -0.12
C ALA A 283 -44.75 -8.15 1.16
N ASP A 284 -45.55 -9.21 1.04
CA ASP A 284 -45.96 -10.07 2.15
C ASP A 284 -44.78 -10.90 2.71
N ASN A 285 -43.72 -11.09 1.92
CA ASN A 285 -42.53 -11.85 2.31
C ASN A 285 -41.26 -11.00 2.58
N ILE A 286 -41.40 -9.68 2.72
CA ILE A 286 -40.30 -8.80 3.15
C ILE A 286 -39.84 -9.17 4.57
N LYS A 287 -38.52 -9.32 4.78
CA LYS A 287 -37.93 -9.74 6.06
C LYS A 287 -36.86 -8.75 6.54
N ALA A 288 -36.94 -8.36 7.81
CA ALA A 288 -36.04 -7.39 8.43
C ALA A 288 -35.26 -7.96 9.63
N LYS A 289 -33.94 -7.75 9.65
CA LYS A 289 -33.04 -8.13 10.75
C LYS A 289 -32.09 -6.97 11.09
N LEU A 290 -32.18 -6.43 12.30
CA LEU A 290 -31.19 -5.49 12.84
C LEU A 290 -30.06 -6.29 13.51
N VAL A 291 -28.81 -6.03 13.11
CA VAL A 291 -27.59 -6.70 13.62
C VAL A 291 -26.51 -5.65 13.76
N ASP A 292 -25.95 -5.48 14.96
CA ASP A 292 -24.76 -4.65 15.24
C ASP A 292 -24.80 -3.22 14.66
N GLY A 293 -25.99 -2.63 14.63
CA GLY A 293 -26.23 -1.29 14.08
C GLY A 293 -26.51 -1.24 12.57
N ILE A 294 -26.70 -2.37 11.90
CA ILE A 294 -27.10 -2.46 10.49
C ILE A 294 -28.46 -3.15 10.39
N LEU A 295 -29.45 -2.45 9.82
CA LEU A 295 -30.74 -3.02 9.44
C LEU A 295 -30.62 -3.67 8.06
N ILE A 296 -30.69 -5.00 8.03
CA ILE A 296 -30.66 -5.81 6.82
C ILE A 296 -32.10 -6.17 6.44
N LEU A 297 -32.49 -5.85 5.21
CA LEU A 297 -33.80 -6.11 4.65
C LEU A 297 -33.66 -7.06 3.45
N TYR A 298 -34.55 -8.04 3.35
CA TYR A 298 -34.66 -8.96 2.23
C TYR A 298 -36.04 -8.77 1.59
N LEU A 299 -36.07 -8.44 0.30
CA LEU A 299 -37.28 -8.13 -0.45
C LEU A 299 -37.37 -9.08 -1.65
N PRO A 300 -38.09 -10.23 -1.53
CA PRO A 300 -38.16 -11.22 -2.60
C PRO A 300 -38.80 -10.65 -3.87
N LYS A 301 -38.31 -11.06 -5.03
CA LYS A 301 -38.88 -10.68 -6.33
C LYS A 301 -40.03 -11.61 -6.69
N LEU A 302 -41.13 -11.06 -7.19
CA LEU A 302 -42.22 -11.86 -7.74
C LEU A 302 -41.77 -12.53 -9.05
N VAL A 303 -41.90 -13.85 -9.12
CA VAL A 303 -41.61 -14.63 -10.33
C VAL A 303 -42.73 -14.41 -11.34
N VAL A 304 -42.54 -13.45 -12.25
CA VAL A 304 -43.46 -13.19 -13.35
C VAL A 304 -43.34 -14.29 -14.41
N ASP A 305 -44.21 -15.31 -14.32
CA ASP A 305 -44.32 -16.35 -15.33
C ASP A 305 -44.75 -15.76 -16.68
N ARG A 306 -43.88 -15.89 -17.68
CA ARG A 306 -43.94 -15.19 -18.97
C ARG A 306 -45.05 -15.68 -19.91
N ASP A 307 -45.70 -16.81 -19.64
CA ASP A 307 -46.72 -17.36 -20.55
C ASP A 307 -48.14 -16.85 -20.28
N THR A 308 -48.43 -16.26 -19.13
CA THR A 308 -49.75 -15.68 -18.82
C THR A 308 -50.13 -14.51 -19.74
N PHE A 309 -49.14 -13.72 -20.21
CA PHE A 309 -49.37 -12.54 -21.04
C PHE A 309 -49.75 -12.83 -22.51
N LYS A 310 -49.72 -14.10 -22.95
CA LYS A 310 -50.00 -14.49 -24.36
C LYS A 310 -51.46 -14.89 -24.64
N ARG A 311 -52.39 -14.78 -23.67
CA ARG A 311 -53.81 -15.16 -23.85
C ARG A 311 -54.83 -14.09 -23.44
N ARG A 312 -54.86 -12.97 -24.17
CA ARG A 312 -56.08 -12.44 -24.84
C ARG A 312 -55.86 -11.06 -25.50
N VAL A 313 -56.04 -11.00 -26.82
CA VAL A 313 -56.57 -9.81 -27.50
C VAL A 313 -57.72 -10.25 -28.40
N SER A 314 -58.95 -9.99 -27.96
CA SER A 314 -60.16 -10.07 -28.78
C SER A 314 -61.27 -9.25 -28.13
N VAL A 315 -61.57 -8.07 -28.67
CA VAL A 315 -62.52 -7.10 -28.10
C VAL A 315 -63.97 -7.55 -28.32
N LYS A 316 -64.80 -7.51 -27.26
CA LYS A 316 -66.21 -7.08 -27.33
C LYS A 316 -66.87 -6.86 -25.95
N GLN A 317 -67.09 -5.58 -25.64
CA GLN A 317 -68.31 -4.98 -25.09
C GLN A 317 -69.44 -5.92 -24.61
N ILE A 318 -69.83 -5.82 -23.33
CA ILE A 318 -71.22 -5.66 -22.83
C ILE A 318 -71.22 -5.38 -21.30
N ARG A 319 -72.39 -5.01 -20.75
CA ARG A 319 -72.63 -4.38 -19.44
C ARG A 319 -72.93 -5.34 -18.27
N ASN A 320 -72.71 -4.81 -17.07
CA ASN A 320 -73.53 -4.89 -15.84
C ASN A 320 -73.77 -6.23 -15.09
N GLU A 321 -73.68 -6.07 -13.74
CA GLU A 321 -74.65 -6.49 -12.71
C GLU A 321 -74.53 -7.81 -11.92
N VAL A 322 -74.77 -7.66 -10.60
CA VAL A 322 -75.40 -8.62 -9.65
C VAL A 322 -74.54 -9.79 -9.12
N VAL A 323 -73.73 -9.45 -8.11
CA VAL A 323 -73.69 -10.07 -6.74
C VAL A 323 -75.04 -10.73 -6.39
N PRO A 324 -75.17 -11.88 -5.67
CA PRO A 324 -74.54 -12.00 -4.34
C PRO A 324 -74.31 -13.42 -3.71
N VAL A 325 -73.77 -13.42 -2.47
CA VAL A 325 -74.19 -14.22 -1.26
C VAL A 325 -74.26 -15.76 -1.32
N ALA A 326 -73.86 -16.53 -0.28
CA ALA A 326 -73.02 -16.30 0.91
C ALA A 326 -72.76 -17.66 1.61
N ASP A 327 -72.32 -17.61 2.87
CA ASP A 327 -72.41 -18.61 3.94
C ASP A 327 -71.56 -19.91 3.80
N GLY A 328 -70.87 -20.38 4.85
CA GLY A 328 -70.61 -19.78 6.16
C GLY A 328 -70.42 -20.81 7.28
N ILE A 329 -69.93 -20.34 8.44
CA ILE A 329 -70.17 -20.92 9.79
C ILE A 329 -69.51 -22.32 10.02
N ARG A 330 -68.36 -22.40 10.71
CA ARG A 330 -68.19 -22.62 12.19
C ARG A 330 -68.45 -24.09 12.60
N GLU A 331 -67.99 -24.65 13.74
CA GLU A 331 -67.14 -24.21 14.87
C GLU A 331 -66.53 -25.48 15.53
N ASP A 332 -65.47 -25.31 16.33
CA ASP A 332 -65.14 -25.96 17.63
C ASP A 332 -65.31 -27.49 17.90
N ALA A 333 -64.61 -28.10 18.87
CA ALA A 333 -63.31 -27.84 19.52
C ALA A 333 -62.92 -29.03 20.45
N ASN A 334 -61.62 -29.10 20.77
CA ASN A 334 -61.05 -29.54 22.07
C ASN A 334 -61.11 -31.01 22.56
N ASP A 335 -60.29 -31.23 23.61
CA ASP A 335 -60.35 -32.28 24.65
C ASP A 335 -59.96 -33.75 24.33
N ASN A 336 -59.18 -34.47 25.15
CA ASN A 336 -58.29 -34.04 26.27
C ASN A 336 -57.29 -35.15 26.74
N GLU A 337 -56.33 -34.75 27.59
CA GLU A 337 -55.68 -35.51 28.70
C GLU A 337 -54.67 -36.71 28.51
N LYS A 338 -53.55 -36.61 29.26
CA LYS A 338 -52.86 -37.64 30.11
C LYS A 338 -51.99 -38.77 29.48
N GLU A 339 -50.93 -39.28 30.12
CA GLU A 339 -49.98 -38.74 31.14
C GLU A 339 -48.70 -39.64 31.25
N GLU A 340 -47.77 -39.30 32.16
CA GLU A 340 -46.60 -40.07 32.67
C GLU A 340 -45.31 -40.30 31.81
N GLY A 341 -44.16 -40.27 32.51
CA GLY A 341 -42.82 -40.74 32.08
C GLY A 341 -42.25 -41.72 33.13
N LYS A 342 -40.96 -42.11 33.19
CA LYS A 342 -39.70 -41.68 32.55
C LYS A 342 -38.68 -42.85 32.53
N GLY A 343 -37.72 -42.84 31.59
CA GLY A 343 -36.28 -43.00 31.94
C GLY A 343 -35.53 -44.35 31.83
N LYS A 344 -34.64 -44.43 30.82
CA LYS A 344 -33.25 -45.00 30.78
C LYS A 344 -32.93 -46.46 31.20
N GLY A 345 -32.13 -47.14 30.36
CA GLY A 345 -31.27 -48.29 30.71
C GLY A 345 -30.25 -48.64 29.60
N LYS A 346 -29.06 -49.18 29.96
CA LYS A 346 -28.00 -49.68 29.03
C LYS A 346 -27.67 -51.14 29.36
N GLY A 347 -27.31 -51.97 28.36
CA GLY A 347 -26.73 -53.31 28.58
C GLY A 347 -26.45 -54.11 27.30
N LYS A 348 -25.48 -55.05 27.33
CA LYS A 348 -25.14 -56.01 26.26
C LYS A 348 -25.49 -57.45 26.65
N ALA A 349 -25.81 -58.32 25.67
CA ALA A 349 -25.70 -59.79 25.72
C ALA A 349 -25.57 -60.36 24.28
N PRO A 350 -25.15 -61.64 24.05
CA PRO A 350 -24.63 -62.08 22.74
C PRO A 350 -25.25 -63.38 22.14
N GLU A 351 -24.69 -63.80 20.99
CA GLU A 351 -24.66 -65.19 20.42
C GLU A 351 -25.95 -65.87 19.88
N SER A 352 -25.90 -66.93 19.04
CA SER A 352 -25.04 -67.33 17.87
C SER A 352 -25.68 -68.57 17.19
N GLN A 353 -25.64 -68.78 15.86
CA GLN A 353 -24.74 -69.64 15.04
C GLN A 353 -25.49 -69.92 13.70
N ALA A 354 -24.92 -70.21 12.52
CA ALA A 354 -23.57 -70.21 11.92
C ALA A 354 -23.78 -69.92 10.38
N MET A 355 -23.23 -70.51 9.29
CA MET A 355 -22.21 -71.52 8.94
C MET A 355 -22.04 -71.50 7.38
N GLU A 356 -20.90 -71.75 6.70
CA GLU A 356 -19.52 -71.28 6.87
C GLU A 356 -18.71 -71.47 5.55
N ILE A 357 -17.95 -70.44 5.11
CA ILE A 357 -16.55 -70.45 4.59
C ILE A 357 -16.13 -71.30 3.35
N ASP A 358 -15.47 -70.70 2.33
CA ASP A 358 -14.01 -70.85 2.04
C ASP A 358 -13.45 -69.91 0.91
N SER A 359 -12.16 -70.07 0.51
CA SER A 359 -11.31 -69.03 -0.13
C SER A 359 -10.34 -69.51 -1.27
N GLU A 360 -9.35 -68.67 -1.66
CA GLU A 360 -8.17 -68.87 -2.57
C GLU A 360 -8.20 -68.35 -4.05
N THR A 361 -7.17 -68.70 -4.85
CA THR A 361 -6.33 -67.69 -5.57
C THR A 361 -5.81 -68.07 -6.99
N GLU A 362 -5.32 -67.06 -7.72
CA GLU A 362 -4.35 -67.07 -8.86
C GLU A 362 -4.61 -67.81 -10.20
N GLY A 363 -4.04 -67.24 -11.28
CA GLY A 363 -3.43 -67.98 -12.40
C GLY A 363 -4.22 -68.11 -13.73
N GLY A 364 -3.66 -67.63 -14.85
CA GLY A 364 -4.22 -67.90 -16.20
C GLY A 364 -3.57 -67.11 -17.34
N GLU A 365 -2.57 -67.68 -18.01
CA GLU A 365 -1.81 -67.06 -19.12
C GLU A 365 -2.25 -67.58 -20.50
N GLN A 366 -2.41 -66.69 -21.51
CA GLN A 366 -2.16 -66.86 -22.98
C GLN A 366 -2.93 -65.82 -23.83
N ALA A 367 -2.59 -65.49 -25.08
CA ALA A 367 -1.33 -65.07 -25.73
C ALA A 367 -1.53 -65.06 -27.28
N VAL A 368 -0.72 -64.27 -28.02
CA VAL A 368 -0.55 -64.27 -29.51
C VAL A 368 -1.83 -63.89 -30.34
N LYS A 369 -1.84 -63.26 -31.54
CA LYS A 369 -0.88 -62.94 -32.62
C LYS A 369 -1.13 -61.49 -33.13
N SER A 370 -0.12 -60.61 -33.17
CA SER A 370 0.86 -60.38 -34.27
C SER A 370 0.30 -59.74 -35.56
N GLY A 371 0.77 -58.53 -35.91
CA GLY A 371 0.29 -57.79 -37.09
C GLY A 371 1.23 -56.67 -37.60
N LYS A 372 2.51 -56.96 -37.85
CA LYS A 372 3.45 -56.00 -38.47
C LYS A 372 3.00 -55.62 -39.89
N ARG A 373 2.94 -54.31 -40.20
CA ARG A 373 3.20 -53.81 -41.57
C ARG A 373 3.85 -52.42 -41.57
N THR A 374 5.16 -52.41 -41.79
CA THR A 374 5.93 -51.23 -42.19
C THR A 374 5.63 -50.86 -43.64
N LEU A 375 5.61 -49.57 -43.97
CA LEU A 375 6.03 -49.02 -45.26
C LEU A 375 6.38 -47.52 -45.10
N SER A 376 7.29 -47.03 -45.94
CA SER A 376 8.00 -45.76 -45.80
C SER A 376 7.59 -44.68 -46.81
N PRO A 377 7.76 -43.39 -46.46
CA PRO A 377 8.43 -42.40 -47.32
C PRO A 377 9.76 -41.95 -46.66
N SER A 378 10.83 -41.55 -47.38
CA SER A 378 10.99 -40.58 -48.50
C SER A 378 11.12 -39.12 -48.02
N VAL A 379 11.89 -38.30 -48.77
CA VAL A 379 12.64 -37.14 -48.23
C VAL A 379 12.24 -35.79 -48.84
N ARG A 380 12.17 -34.76 -47.98
CA ARG A 380 12.15 -33.29 -48.25
C ARG A 380 10.95 -32.67 -48.99
N SER A 381 10.34 -31.69 -48.32
CA SER A 381 10.40 -30.26 -48.70
C SER A 381 10.29 -29.37 -47.45
N GLU A 382 10.45 -28.06 -47.60
CA GLU A 382 10.48 -27.06 -46.51
C GLU A 382 9.09 -26.46 -46.25
N GLU A 383 8.74 -26.24 -44.97
CA GLU A 383 7.80 -25.21 -44.47
C GLU A 383 7.81 -25.27 -42.92
N GLU A 384 8.19 -24.17 -42.26
CA GLU A 384 8.22 -24.07 -40.78
C GLU A 384 6.90 -23.45 -40.28
N GLU A 385 5.96 -24.30 -39.87
CA GLU A 385 4.74 -23.89 -39.17
C GLU A 385 4.90 -24.18 -37.67
N GLU A 386 5.26 -23.14 -36.91
CA GLU A 386 5.46 -23.20 -35.46
C GLU A 386 4.14 -23.56 -34.75
N LYS A 387 4.14 -24.66 -33.97
CA LYS A 387 2.99 -25.09 -33.17
C LYS A 387 3.36 -25.23 -31.71
N ASP A 388 2.63 -24.50 -30.87
CA ASP A 388 2.66 -24.63 -29.41
C ASP A 388 2.41 -26.07 -28.98
N ALA A 389 3.46 -26.74 -28.52
CA ALA A 389 3.38 -28.02 -27.83
C ALA A 389 3.75 -27.79 -26.36
N ILE A 390 2.73 -27.63 -25.51
CA ILE A 390 2.90 -27.55 -24.05
C ILE A 390 3.66 -28.80 -23.59
N PRO A 391 4.81 -28.69 -22.89
CA PRO A 391 5.49 -29.84 -22.34
C PRO A 391 4.59 -30.54 -21.32
N MET A 392 4.19 -31.78 -21.62
CA MET A 392 3.62 -32.65 -20.58
C MET A 392 4.70 -32.93 -19.53
N PHE A 393 4.33 -32.84 -18.25
CA PHE A 393 5.20 -33.17 -17.14
C PHE A 393 5.77 -34.58 -17.27
N GLN A 394 7.09 -34.70 -17.17
CA GLN A 394 7.72 -35.91 -16.66
C GLN A 394 7.86 -35.75 -15.14
N GLU A 395 7.43 -36.76 -14.38
CA GLU A 395 7.72 -36.86 -12.95
C GLU A 395 9.18 -37.35 -12.78
N GLU A 396 10.12 -36.41 -12.67
CA GLU A 396 11.45 -36.68 -12.11
C GLU A 396 11.33 -36.80 -10.57
N PRO A 397 11.99 -37.77 -9.92
CA PRO A 397 11.81 -38.03 -8.50
C PRO A 397 12.53 -36.98 -7.62
N LEU A 398 11.80 -36.41 -6.65
CA LEU A 398 12.36 -35.53 -5.62
C LEU A 398 13.39 -36.28 -4.75
N THR A 399 14.67 -35.93 -4.84
CA THR A 399 15.64 -36.11 -3.72
C THR A 399 16.96 -35.34 -3.83
N GLU A 400 17.23 -34.58 -4.90
CA GLU A 400 18.43 -33.72 -4.96
C GLU A 400 18.21 -32.39 -4.22
N ALA A 401 19.24 -31.92 -3.51
CA ALA A 401 19.17 -30.70 -2.72
C ALA A 401 19.43 -29.49 -3.63
N SER A 402 18.41 -28.63 -3.81
CA SER A 402 18.49 -27.47 -4.70
C SER A 402 19.71 -26.57 -4.42
N GLU A 403 20.44 -26.26 -5.49
CA GLU A 403 21.60 -25.37 -5.48
C GLU A 403 21.25 -23.89 -5.30
N TYR A 404 19.96 -23.52 -5.31
CA TYR A 404 19.53 -22.13 -5.11
C TYR A 404 20.09 -21.59 -3.80
N TRP A 405 20.89 -20.52 -3.86
CA TRP A 405 21.77 -20.07 -2.78
C TRP A 405 21.07 -19.85 -1.43
N VAL A 406 19.79 -19.49 -1.43
CA VAL A 406 18.96 -19.31 -0.23
C VAL A 406 18.82 -20.62 0.56
N SER A 407 18.88 -21.79 -0.09
CA SER A 407 18.81 -23.10 0.56
C SER A 407 20.01 -23.39 1.48
N SER A 408 21.19 -22.85 1.13
CA SER A 408 22.50 -23.37 1.54
C SER A 408 23.47 -22.30 2.08
N ILE A 409 23.17 -21.01 1.94
CA ILE A 409 24.00 -19.93 2.51
C ILE A 409 24.09 -20.02 4.04
N LEU A 410 25.29 -19.76 4.57
CA LEU A 410 25.60 -19.88 5.99
C LEU A 410 24.76 -18.87 6.80
N ARG A 411 23.89 -19.37 7.66
CA ARG A 411 22.96 -18.55 8.44
C ARG A 411 23.65 -17.94 9.66
N GLN A 412 23.97 -16.65 9.56
CA GLN A 412 24.60 -15.84 10.60
C GLN A 412 23.70 -14.68 11.08
N GLY A 413 22.47 -14.57 10.56
CA GLY A 413 21.49 -13.56 10.93
C GLY A 413 20.88 -13.75 12.31
N ALA A 414 20.75 -12.65 13.06
CA ALA A 414 20.08 -12.57 14.35
C ALA A 414 19.55 -11.15 14.60
N PRO A 415 18.37 -10.93 15.20
CA PRO A 415 17.88 -9.60 15.51
C PRO A 415 18.78 -8.91 16.55
N ALA A 416 19.22 -7.69 16.24
CA ALA A 416 20.07 -6.91 17.15
C ALA A 416 19.32 -6.38 18.38
N PHE A 417 17.99 -6.33 18.32
CA PHE A 417 17.09 -5.77 19.32
C PHE A 417 16.01 -6.80 19.74
N GLY A 418 15.12 -6.47 20.67
CA GLY A 418 14.19 -7.44 21.29
C GLY A 418 14.82 -8.29 22.41
N GLN A 419 14.06 -9.23 22.97
CA GLN A 419 14.44 -9.97 24.19
C GLN A 419 15.22 -11.29 23.92
N SER A 420 14.87 -12.05 22.87
CA SER A 420 15.30 -13.45 22.68
C SER A 420 16.51 -13.64 21.74
N LYS A 421 17.47 -12.71 21.76
CA LYS A 421 18.48 -12.53 20.69
C LYS A 421 19.36 -13.73 20.38
N GLU A 422 19.80 -14.48 21.40
CA GLU A 422 20.77 -15.58 21.23
C GLU A 422 20.16 -16.91 20.76
N SER A 423 18.82 -17.04 20.80
CA SER A 423 18.09 -18.26 20.41
C SER A 423 17.16 -18.08 19.22
N TYR A 424 16.87 -16.84 18.82
CA TYR A 424 15.98 -16.52 17.72
C TYR A 424 16.61 -16.89 16.36
N LYS A 425 15.89 -17.69 15.55
CA LYS A 425 16.31 -18.08 14.19
C LYS A 425 15.60 -17.23 13.15
N VAL A 426 16.32 -16.37 12.42
CA VAL A 426 15.72 -15.53 11.36
C VAL A 426 15.26 -16.38 10.17
N TYR A 427 16.11 -17.30 9.71
CA TYR A 427 15.78 -18.27 8.66
C TYR A 427 15.15 -19.54 9.24
N ARG A 428 14.05 -19.99 8.64
CA ARG A 428 13.39 -21.27 8.90
C ARG A 428 13.18 -22.01 7.57
N LYS A 429 13.54 -23.28 7.48
CA LYS A 429 13.20 -24.15 6.35
C LYS A 429 12.05 -25.07 6.78
N VAL A 430 10.93 -25.10 6.04
CA VAL A 430 9.68 -25.73 6.52
C VAL A 430 9.81 -27.22 6.85
N THR A 431 10.68 -27.96 6.14
CA THR A 431 10.93 -29.39 6.42
C THR A 431 11.55 -29.63 7.79
N ASP A 432 12.32 -28.66 8.30
CA ASP A 432 12.97 -28.73 9.63
C ASP A 432 11.93 -28.63 10.77
N PHE A 433 10.69 -28.23 10.44
CA PHE A 433 9.52 -28.19 11.32
C PHE A 433 8.53 -29.34 11.06
N GLY A 434 8.92 -30.28 10.19
CA GLY A 434 8.19 -31.51 9.89
C GLY A 434 7.27 -31.46 8.65
N ALA A 435 7.45 -30.48 7.75
CA ALA A 435 6.75 -30.48 6.46
C ALA A 435 7.39 -31.48 5.49
N MET A 436 6.59 -32.25 4.76
CA MET A 436 7.08 -33.31 3.86
C MET A 436 7.26 -32.81 2.42
N GLY A 437 6.35 -31.98 1.90
CA GLY A 437 6.36 -31.55 0.50
C GLY A 437 6.10 -32.69 -0.50
N ASP A 438 5.44 -33.77 -0.06
CA ASP A 438 5.25 -35.03 -0.81
C ASP A 438 3.96 -35.08 -1.66
N GLY A 439 3.13 -34.03 -1.62
CA GLY A 439 1.84 -33.97 -2.31
C GLY A 439 0.70 -34.75 -1.67
N VAL A 440 0.89 -35.30 -0.47
CA VAL A 440 -0.08 -36.18 0.22
C VAL A 440 -0.26 -35.81 1.70
N THR A 441 0.82 -35.49 2.40
CA THR A 441 0.84 -35.10 3.82
C THR A 441 0.33 -33.67 4.00
N ASP A 442 -0.54 -33.47 4.99
CA ASP A 442 -1.00 -32.13 5.39
C ASP A 442 0.10 -31.40 6.17
N ASP A 443 0.76 -30.48 5.48
CA ASP A 443 1.90 -29.71 5.97
C ASP A 443 1.47 -28.40 6.67
N THR A 444 0.17 -28.07 6.74
CA THR A 444 -0.36 -26.81 7.29
C THR A 444 0.25 -26.48 8.66
N GLU A 445 0.20 -27.44 9.58
CA GLU A 445 0.67 -27.26 10.96
C GLU A 445 2.20 -27.18 11.02
N ALA A 446 2.94 -27.78 10.08
CA ALA A 446 4.40 -27.68 10.02
C ALA A 446 4.86 -26.32 9.49
N ILE A 447 4.19 -25.81 8.45
CA ILE A 447 4.43 -24.49 7.88
C ILE A 447 4.08 -23.40 8.91
N ASN A 448 2.91 -23.49 9.54
CA ASN A 448 2.51 -22.53 10.58
C ASN A 448 3.42 -22.58 11.82
N ARG A 449 4.00 -23.75 12.20
CA ARG A 449 5.08 -23.82 13.20
C ARG A 449 6.35 -23.11 12.73
N ALA A 450 6.78 -23.28 11.48
CA ALA A 450 7.96 -22.61 10.94
C ALA A 450 7.80 -21.08 10.92
N ILE A 451 6.59 -20.57 10.65
CA ILE A 451 6.29 -19.13 10.66
C ILE A 451 6.22 -18.57 12.09
N SER A 452 5.53 -19.25 13.02
CA SER A 452 5.23 -18.72 14.36
C SER A 452 6.35 -18.89 15.40
N THR A 453 7.26 -19.85 15.21
CA THR A 453 8.29 -20.17 16.23
C THR A 453 9.22 -18.99 16.51
N GLY A 454 9.41 -18.71 17.80
CA GLY A 454 10.29 -17.65 18.32
C GLY A 454 9.54 -16.45 18.91
N ASP A 455 8.38 -16.67 19.53
CA ASP A 455 7.56 -15.65 20.23
C ASP A 455 7.33 -14.37 19.40
N ARG A 456 6.85 -14.59 18.16
CA ARG A 456 6.68 -13.55 17.14
C ARG A 456 5.37 -12.78 17.27
N CYS A 457 5.33 -11.60 16.67
CA CYS A 457 4.13 -10.79 16.51
C CYS A 457 3.05 -11.51 15.68
N GLY A 458 2.00 -11.97 16.38
CA GLY A 458 0.77 -12.55 15.84
C GLY A 458 -0.44 -11.96 16.57
N LEU A 459 -1.52 -12.72 16.73
CA LEU A 459 -2.74 -12.28 17.41
C LEU A 459 -2.45 -11.53 18.74
N GLY A 460 -2.89 -10.27 18.82
CA GLY A 460 -2.68 -9.41 20.00
C GLY A 460 -1.41 -8.55 19.96
N CYS A 461 -0.69 -8.53 18.83
CA CYS A 461 0.44 -7.65 18.55
C CYS A 461 0.16 -6.92 17.22
N ASP A 462 0.05 -5.58 17.24
CA ASP A 462 -0.28 -4.78 16.03
C ASP A 462 0.91 -4.70 15.05
N SER A 463 2.13 -4.61 15.58
CA SER A 463 3.36 -4.52 14.79
C SER A 463 4.59 -4.96 15.59
N SER A 464 5.65 -5.38 14.89
CA SER A 464 6.99 -5.60 15.47
C SER A 464 8.07 -5.64 14.39
N THR A 465 9.24 -5.11 14.69
CA THR A 465 10.42 -5.18 13.82
C THR A 465 11.52 -6.09 14.38
N VAL A 466 11.47 -6.40 15.69
CA VAL A 466 12.42 -7.28 16.37
C VAL A 466 12.19 -8.79 16.19
N THR A 467 11.13 -9.20 15.46
CA THR A 467 10.82 -10.61 15.19
C THR A 467 10.70 -10.97 13.68
N PRO A 468 11.73 -10.66 12.85
CA PRO A 468 11.73 -10.88 11.40
C PRO A 468 11.83 -12.37 11.00
N ALA A 469 11.32 -12.72 9.81
CA ALA A 469 11.43 -14.08 9.28
C ALA A 469 11.68 -14.20 7.77
N ILE A 470 12.57 -15.12 7.41
CA ILE A 470 12.51 -15.84 6.12
C ILE A 470 12.00 -17.24 6.43
N VAL A 471 10.88 -17.63 5.80
CA VAL A 471 10.37 -19.01 5.82
C VAL A 471 10.53 -19.59 4.43
N TYR A 472 11.45 -20.53 4.32
CA TYR A 472 11.92 -21.13 3.08
C TYR A 472 11.25 -22.47 2.79
N PHE A 473 10.80 -22.61 1.54
CA PHE A 473 10.15 -23.80 1.01
C PHE A 473 11.05 -24.41 -0.08
N PRO A 474 11.74 -25.53 0.19
CA PRO A 474 12.42 -26.32 -0.83
C PRO A 474 11.44 -26.80 -1.93
N PRO A 475 11.94 -27.31 -3.07
CA PRO A 475 11.09 -27.90 -4.10
C PRO A 475 10.24 -29.06 -3.53
N GLY A 476 8.94 -29.05 -3.83
CA GLY A 476 7.96 -30.02 -3.32
C GLY A 476 6.52 -29.56 -3.52
N THR A 477 5.55 -30.42 -3.18
CA THR A 477 4.12 -30.10 -3.12
C THR A 477 3.63 -30.18 -1.68
N TYR A 478 3.36 -29.02 -1.08
CA TYR A 478 2.90 -28.85 0.29
C TYR A 478 1.37 -28.80 0.31
N VAL A 479 0.72 -29.87 0.78
CA VAL A 479 -0.75 -29.89 0.90
C VAL A 479 -1.16 -29.16 2.17
N VAL A 480 -2.17 -28.28 2.06
CA VAL A 480 -2.71 -27.53 3.20
C VAL A 480 -4.24 -27.64 3.28
N SER A 481 -4.77 -27.69 4.50
CA SER A 481 -6.22 -27.78 4.79
C SER A 481 -6.79 -26.56 5.51
N LYS A 482 -5.93 -25.64 5.97
CA LYS A 482 -6.29 -24.35 6.58
C LYS A 482 -5.28 -23.29 6.13
N PRO A 483 -5.51 -21.98 6.38
CA PRO A 483 -4.58 -20.94 5.98
C PRO A 483 -3.17 -21.11 6.55
N ILE A 484 -2.19 -20.85 5.70
CA ILE A 484 -0.83 -20.49 6.10
C ILE A 484 -0.90 -19.05 6.63
N ILE A 485 -0.81 -18.87 7.95
CA ILE A 485 -0.90 -17.54 8.57
C ILE A 485 0.47 -16.88 8.48
N GLN A 486 0.60 -15.88 7.61
CA GLN A 486 1.81 -15.06 7.52
C GLN A 486 1.80 -14.06 8.69
N TYR A 487 2.62 -14.31 9.71
CA TYR A 487 2.85 -13.39 10.82
C TYR A 487 3.49 -12.07 10.32
N TYR A 488 3.44 -11.00 11.12
CA TYR A 488 4.06 -9.71 10.81
C TYR A 488 5.57 -9.86 10.50
N TYR A 489 6.16 -8.96 9.68
CA TYR A 489 7.59 -8.98 9.30
C TYR A 489 8.09 -10.33 8.71
N THR A 490 7.33 -10.93 7.78
CA THR A 490 7.64 -12.26 7.23
C THR A 490 7.80 -12.24 5.70
N GLN A 491 8.91 -12.79 5.23
CA GLN A 491 9.10 -13.23 3.85
C GLN A 491 8.83 -14.74 3.73
N LEU A 492 7.84 -15.14 2.93
CA LEU A 492 7.68 -16.51 2.46
C LEU A 492 8.45 -16.66 1.15
N VAL A 493 9.42 -17.57 1.09
CA VAL A 493 10.35 -17.70 -0.04
C VAL A 493 10.39 -19.14 -0.51
N GLY A 494 9.80 -19.42 -1.66
CA GLY A 494 10.02 -20.67 -2.35
C GLY A 494 11.36 -20.74 -3.06
N ASP A 495 11.76 -21.96 -3.40
CA ASP A 495 12.87 -22.22 -4.29
C ASP A 495 12.65 -21.59 -5.67
N ALA A 496 13.65 -20.89 -6.20
CA ALA A 496 13.55 -20.18 -7.48
C ALA A 496 13.87 -21.06 -8.70
N LEU A 497 14.57 -22.18 -8.52
CA LEU A 497 14.97 -23.09 -9.60
C LEU A 497 13.88 -24.14 -9.88
N ALA A 498 13.18 -24.59 -8.83
CA ALA A 498 12.02 -25.48 -8.94
C ALA A 498 10.91 -25.05 -7.97
N LEU A 499 9.99 -24.21 -8.48
CA LEU A 499 8.95 -23.54 -7.68
C LEU A 499 8.13 -24.56 -6.85
N PRO A 500 8.11 -24.45 -5.51
CA PRO A 500 7.24 -25.26 -4.67
C PRO A 500 5.76 -24.97 -4.92
N VAL A 501 4.94 -26.01 -4.83
CA VAL A 501 3.49 -25.94 -4.95
C VAL A 501 2.88 -25.90 -3.56
N ILE A 502 2.14 -24.84 -3.22
CA ILE A 502 1.21 -24.83 -2.09
C ILE A 502 -0.14 -25.26 -2.63
N LYS A 503 -0.63 -26.42 -2.17
CA LYS A 503 -1.80 -27.09 -2.75
C LYS A 503 -2.93 -27.19 -1.74
N ALA A 504 -4.12 -26.73 -2.11
CA ALA A 504 -5.31 -26.93 -1.30
C ALA A 504 -5.71 -28.42 -1.26
N ALA A 505 -5.94 -28.93 -0.05
CA ALA A 505 -6.74 -30.12 0.15
C ALA A 505 -8.18 -29.88 -0.33
N ALA A 506 -8.85 -30.91 -0.85
CA ALA A 506 -10.25 -30.80 -1.26
C ALA A 506 -11.21 -30.40 -0.10
N SER A 507 -10.77 -30.63 1.14
CA SER A 507 -11.46 -30.23 2.38
C SER A 507 -10.93 -28.93 2.99
N PHE A 508 -10.20 -28.09 2.24
CA PHE A 508 -9.65 -26.83 2.75
C PHE A 508 -10.74 -25.92 3.33
N GLN A 509 -10.50 -25.34 4.51
CA GLN A 509 -11.38 -24.36 5.16
C GLN A 509 -10.57 -23.16 5.67
N GLY A 510 -10.92 -21.95 5.21
CA GLY A 510 -10.25 -20.70 5.58
C GLY A 510 -10.57 -19.57 4.60
N ILE A 511 -10.07 -18.37 4.88
CA ILE A 511 -10.25 -17.19 4.01
C ILE A 511 -9.46 -17.31 2.71
N ALA A 512 -8.21 -17.79 2.79
CA ALA A 512 -7.31 -18.04 1.67
C ALA A 512 -6.21 -19.06 2.06
N LEU A 513 -5.53 -19.67 1.07
CA LEU A 513 -4.42 -20.61 1.31
C LEU A 513 -3.25 -19.96 2.06
N ILE A 514 -2.97 -18.69 1.79
CA ILE A 514 -2.07 -17.85 2.59
C ILE A 514 -2.84 -16.62 3.08
N ASP A 515 -2.69 -16.27 4.35
CA ASP A 515 -3.40 -15.17 5.01
C ASP A 515 -2.41 -14.19 5.64
N ALA A 516 -2.42 -12.93 5.18
CA ALA A 516 -1.54 -11.86 5.67
C ALA A 516 -2.14 -11.05 6.83
N ASP A 517 -3.45 -11.12 7.07
CA ASP A 517 -4.11 -10.41 8.17
C ASP A 517 -5.39 -11.16 8.61
N PRO A 518 -5.27 -12.18 9.47
CA PRO A 518 -6.42 -13.02 9.78
C PRO A 518 -7.52 -12.31 10.54
N TYR A 519 -8.76 -12.65 10.22
CA TYR A 519 -9.92 -12.26 11.01
C TYR A 519 -10.11 -13.17 12.23
N THR A 520 -10.38 -12.56 13.37
CA THR A 520 -10.92 -13.22 14.57
C THR A 520 -12.42 -13.47 14.44
N ASP A 521 -12.98 -14.32 15.31
CA ASP A 521 -14.42 -14.63 15.34
C ASP A 521 -15.33 -13.40 15.55
N THR A 522 -14.79 -12.26 16.00
CA THR A 522 -15.53 -10.99 16.15
C THR A 522 -15.39 -10.06 14.93
N GLY A 523 -14.77 -10.51 13.84
CA GLY A 523 -14.51 -9.67 12.67
C GLY A 523 -13.44 -8.60 12.87
N ALA A 524 -12.62 -8.72 13.93
CA ALA A 524 -11.44 -7.88 14.12
C ALA A 524 -10.20 -8.55 13.50
N ASN A 525 -9.38 -7.76 12.80
CA ASN A 525 -8.10 -8.17 12.25
C ASN A 525 -7.05 -8.51 13.33
N TRP A 526 -5.93 -9.13 12.92
CA TRP A 526 -4.77 -9.30 13.80
C TRP A 526 -3.93 -8.04 13.86
N TYR A 527 -3.83 -7.31 12.75
CA TYR A 527 -3.05 -6.09 12.61
C TYR A 527 -3.95 -4.94 12.12
N THR A 528 -3.53 -3.69 12.31
CA THR A 528 -4.14 -2.58 11.58
C THR A 528 -3.72 -2.67 10.11
N ASN A 529 -4.65 -2.85 9.18
CA ASN A 529 -4.34 -3.06 7.74
C ASN A 529 -3.44 -1.97 7.11
N GLN A 530 -3.54 -0.72 7.58
CA GLN A 530 -2.67 0.38 7.14
C GLN A 530 -1.26 0.32 7.75
N ASN A 531 -1.07 -0.41 8.85
CA ASN A 531 0.21 -0.66 9.50
C ASN A 531 0.83 -2.01 9.10
N ASN A 532 0.18 -2.79 8.22
CA ASN A 532 0.55 -4.18 7.95
C ASN A 532 1.72 -4.30 6.95
N PHE A 533 2.87 -3.76 7.38
CA PHE A 533 4.11 -3.55 6.60
C PHE A 533 5.02 -4.78 6.50
N PHE A 534 6.09 -4.67 5.71
CA PHE A 534 7.27 -5.56 5.71
C PHE A 534 6.96 -7.04 5.42
N ARG A 535 6.28 -7.29 4.30
CA ARG A 535 5.82 -8.64 3.89
C ARG A 535 6.29 -8.99 2.49
N SER A 536 6.71 -10.24 2.29
CA SER A 536 6.99 -10.74 0.94
C SER A 536 6.47 -12.16 0.76
N ILE A 537 5.97 -12.48 -0.43
CA ILE A 537 5.73 -13.85 -0.89
C ILE A 537 6.35 -13.96 -2.27
N LYS A 538 7.31 -14.88 -2.45
CA LYS A 538 7.95 -15.09 -3.75
C LYS A 538 8.27 -16.54 -4.09
N ASN A 539 8.23 -16.85 -5.39
CA ASN A 539 8.56 -18.14 -6.00
C ASN A 539 7.61 -19.29 -5.61
N PHE A 540 6.33 -19.22 -6.00
CA PHE A 540 5.35 -20.28 -5.68
C PHE A 540 4.44 -20.65 -6.85
N VAL A 541 3.99 -21.90 -6.85
CA VAL A 541 2.70 -22.27 -7.47
C VAL A 541 1.66 -22.38 -6.35
N ILE A 542 0.47 -21.79 -6.54
CA ILE A 542 -0.65 -21.87 -5.59
C ILE A 542 -1.79 -22.61 -6.30
N ASP A 543 -2.02 -23.87 -5.94
CA ASP A 543 -2.97 -24.79 -6.58
C ASP A 543 -4.28 -24.93 -5.77
N MET A 544 -5.37 -24.41 -6.31
CA MET A 544 -6.73 -24.52 -5.79
C MET A 544 -7.62 -25.46 -6.64
N THR A 545 -7.06 -26.13 -7.65
CA THR A 545 -7.83 -26.97 -8.59
C THR A 545 -8.47 -28.19 -7.92
N GLY A 546 -7.97 -28.59 -6.75
CA GLY A 546 -8.51 -29.66 -5.91
C GLY A 546 -9.68 -29.27 -5.00
N MET A 547 -9.97 -27.98 -4.82
CA MET A 547 -11.13 -27.51 -4.04
C MET A 547 -12.43 -27.60 -4.85
N ASP A 548 -13.58 -27.55 -4.16
CA ASP A 548 -14.81 -27.20 -4.85
C ASP A 548 -14.70 -25.80 -5.46
N ARG A 549 -15.27 -25.62 -6.66
CA ARG A 549 -15.22 -24.35 -7.38
C ARG A 549 -16.06 -23.23 -6.75
N GLY A 550 -16.98 -23.56 -5.84
CA GLY A 550 -17.86 -22.62 -5.16
C GLY A 550 -17.20 -21.78 -4.06
N SER A 551 -15.92 -22.01 -3.74
CA SER A 551 -15.15 -21.24 -2.78
C SER A 551 -13.63 -21.30 -3.05
N GLY A 552 -12.84 -20.56 -2.28
CA GLY A 552 -11.37 -20.61 -2.29
C GLY A 552 -10.72 -19.30 -2.75
N ALA A 553 -9.65 -18.91 -2.04
CA ALA A 553 -8.77 -17.81 -2.45
C ALA A 553 -7.30 -18.20 -2.25
N GLY A 554 -6.41 -17.75 -3.14
CA GLY A 554 -4.99 -18.12 -3.08
C GLY A 554 -4.25 -17.38 -1.98
N ILE A 555 -4.31 -16.05 -2.01
CA ILE A 555 -3.71 -15.18 -0.99
C ILE A 555 -4.76 -14.15 -0.53
N HIS A 556 -4.98 -14.06 0.78
CA HIS A 556 -5.61 -12.89 1.41
C HIS A 556 -4.50 -11.86 1.66
N TRP A 557 -4.46 -10.82 0.82
CA TRP A 557 -3.33 -9.88 0.72
C TRP A 557 -3.71 -8.47 1.19
N GLN A 558 -4.31 -8.39 2.37
CA GLN A 558 -4.62 -7.14 3.08
C GLN A 558 -3.35 -6.59 3.72
N VAL A 559 -2.65 -5.68 3.01
CA VAL A 559 -1.29 -5.21 3.37
C VAL A 559 -1.07 -3.72 3.12
N ALA A 560 -0.01 -3.19 3.73
CA ALA A 560 0.44 -1.80 3.62
C ALA A 560 1.75 -1.65 2.80
N GLN A 561 2.48 -0.54 2.97
CA GLN A 561 3.76 -0.24 2.33
C GLN A 561 4.86 -1.29 2.66
N ALA A 562 5.94 -1.30 1.87
CA ALA A 562 7.01 -2.29 1.93
C ALA A 562 6.50 -3.75 1.87
N SER A 563 5.55 -4.00 0.97
CA SER A 563 5.00 -5.34 0.70
C SER A 563 5.18 -5.73 -0.76
N SER A 564 5.57 -6.99 -1.01
CA SER A 564 5.84 -7.51 -2.36
C SER A 564 5.24 -8.91 -2.62
N LEU A 565 4.58 -9.07 -3.76
CA LEU A 565 4.33 -10.38 -4.40
C LEU A 565 5.20 -10.47 -5.65
N GLN A 566 5.97 -11.56 -5.80
CA GLN A 566 6.88 -11.76 -6.93
C GLN A 566 6.88 -13.23 -7.40
N ASN A 567 6.81 -13.48 -8.71
CA ASN A 567 7.00 -14.83 -9.28
C ASN A 567 6.04 -15.88 -8.67
N ILE A 568 4.73 -15.68 -8.84
CA ILE A 568 3.69 -16.58 -8.32
C ILE A 568 2.73 -17.01 -9.43
N ARG A 569 2.48 -18.31 -9.55
CA ARG A 569 1.52 -18.90 -10.50
C ARG A 569 0.32 -19.49 -9.75
N PHE A 570 -0.88 -18.95 -9.99
CA PHE A 570 -2.13 -19.39 -9.41
C PHE A 570 -2.85 -20.36 -10.37
N GLU A 571 -3.07 -21.60 -9.94
CA GLU A 571 -3.85 -22.60 -10.67
C GLU A 571 -5.25 -22.73 -10.05
N MET A 572 -6.28 -22.47 -10.85
CA MET A 572 -7.68 -22.48 -10.43
C MET A 572 -8.55 -23.26 -11.42
N VAL A 573 -9.72 -23.69 -10.98
CA VAL A 573 -10.73 -24.30 -11.84
C VAL A 573 -11.11 -23.30 -12.95
N GLN A 574 -11.00 -23.73 -14.21
CA GLN A 574 -11.26 -22.88 -15.38
C GLN A 574 -12.75 -22.91 -15.77
N GLY A 575 -13.28 -21.75 -16.18
CA GLY A 575 -14.68 -21.61 -16.58
C GLY A 575 -15.68 -21.87 -15.44
N GLY A 576 -16.81 -22.49 -15.75
CA GLY A 576 -17.92 -22.70 -14.79
C GLY A 576 -18.85 -21.50 -14.60
N GLY A 577 -18.48 -20.31 -15.11
CA GLY A 577 -19.29 -19.09 -15.00
C GLY A 577 -19.60 -18.72 -13.55
N GLU A 578 -20.80 -18.25 -13.29
CA GLU A 578 -21.25 -17.85 -11.94
C GLU A 578 -21.21 -18.95 -10.87
N ALA A 579 -21.08 -20.22 -11.25
CA ALA A 579 -20.90 -21.33 -10.30
C ALA A 579 -19.45 -21.50 -9.83
N ASN A 580 -18.51 -20.74 -10.42
CA ASN A 580 -17.14 -20.61 -9.94
C ASN A 580 -17.03 -19.34 -9.06
N LYS A 581 -16.32 -19.46 -7.95
CA LYS A 581 -16.01 -18.37 -7.00
C LYS A 581 -14.54 -18.39 -6.53
N GLN A 582 -13.69 -19.21 -7.15
CA GLN A 582 -12.25 -19.19 -6.86
C GLN A 582 -11.62 -17.86 -7.29
N GLN A 583 -10.69 -17.36 -6.48
CA GLN A 583 -9.96 -16.11 -6.75
C GLN A 583 -8.46 -16.23 -6.43
N GLY A 584 -7.58 -15.77 -7.31
CA GLY A 584 -6.13 -15.89 -7.11
C GLY A 584 -5.67 -15.06 -5.91
N ILE A 585 -5.91 -13.74 -6.00
CA ILE A 585 -5.76 -12.81 -4.87
C ILE A 585 -7.14 -12.37 -4.39
N PHE A 586 -7.32 -12.35 -3.07
CA PHE A 586 -8.37 -11.63 -2.37
C PHE A 586 -7.75 -10.48 -1.57
N MET A 587 -8.10 -9.25 -1.91
CA MET A 587 -7.72 -8.06 -1.17
C MET A 587 -8.94 -7.15 -1.09
N ASP A 588 -9.34 -6.82 0.13
CA ASP A 588 -10.54 -6.06 0.43
C ASP A 588 -10.23 -4.65 0.94
N ASN A 589 -9.07 -4.43 1.58
CA ASN A 589 -8.53 -3.11 1.98
C ASN A 589 -6.98 -3.13 2.15
N GLY A 590 -6.40 -2.00 2.62
CA GLY A 590 -4.96 -1.83 2.89
C GLY A 590 -4.40 -0.44 2.52
N SER A 591 -3.07 -0.29 2.54
CA SER A 591 -2.31 0.90 2.07
C SER A 591 -1.10 0.48 1.21
N GLY A 592 -1.38 -0.13 0.07
CA GLY A 592 -0.50 -1.10 -0.57
C GLY A 592 0.73 -0.57 -1.30
N GLY A 593 1.66 -1.50 -1.53
CA GLY A 593 2.93 -1.32 -2.24
C GLY A 593 2.93 -1.94 -3.64
N PHE A 594 3.55 -3.12 -3.79
CA PHE A 594 4.03 -3.60 -5.08
C PHE A 594 3.69 -5.08 -5.42
N MET A 595 3.44 -5.38 -6.70
CA MET A 595 3.38 -6.76 -7.23
C MET A 595 4.05 -6.85 -8.61
N THR A 596 4.76 -7.94 -8.88
CA THR A 596 5.27 -8.26 -10.22
C THR A 596 5.30 -9.75 -10.53
N ASP A 597 5.34 -10.08 -11.82
CA ASP A 597 5.64 -11.42 -12.32
C ASP A 597 4.63 -12.49 -11.84
N LEU A 598 3.33 -12.17 -11.86
CA LEU A 598 2.27 -13.07 -11.43
C LEU A 598 1.50 -13.65 -12.62
N VAL A 599 1.14 -14.94 -12.54
CA VAL A 599 0.39 -15.65 -13.59
C VAL A 599 -0.86 -16.29 -12.98
N PHE A 600 -2.04 -16.00 -13.54
CA PHE A 600 -3.32 -16.47 -13.05
C PHE A 600 -4.00 -17.35 -14.11
N ASN A 601 -4.24 -18.63 -13.80
CA ASN A 601 -4.87 -19.59 -14.70
C ASN A 601 -6.25 -19.99 -14.15
N GLY A 602 -7.32 -19.56 -14.81
CA GLY A 602 -8.70 -19.87 -14.43
C GLY A 602 -9.28 -18.98 -13.35
N GLY A 603 -10.21 -19.55 -12.57
CA GLY A 603 -10.91 -18.86 -11.49
C GLY A 603 -12.06 -17.97 -11.96
N ASN A 604 -12.88 -17.54 -11.00
CA ASN A 604 -13.84 -16.47 -11.22
C ASN A 604 -13.12 -15.12 -11.36
N TYR A 605 -12.18 -14.85 -10.45
CA TYR A 605 -11.32 -13.67 -10.49
C TYR A 605 -9.85 -14.08 -10.52
N GLY A 606 -9.05 -13.49 -11.41
CA GLY A 606 -7.59 -13.54 -11.24
C GLY A 606 -7.19 -12.84 -9.94
N ALA A 607 -7.65 -11.60 -9.77
CA ALA A 607 -7.58 -10.88 -8.51
C ALA A 607 -8.88 -10.09 -8.22
N PHE A 608 -9.33 -10.15 -6.96
CA PHE A 608 -10.28 -9.22 -6.36
C PHE A 608 -9.48 -8.22 -5.52
N LEU A 609 -9.61 -6.92 -5.82
CA LEU A 609 -8.70 -5.89 -5.33
C LEU A 609 -9.46 -4.69 -4.72
N GLY A 610 -9.10 -4.32 -3.50
CA GLY A 610 -9.59 -3.13 -2.80
C GLY A 610 -8.48 -2.55 -1.94
N ASN A 611 -8.02 -1.33 -2.21
CA ASN A 611 -6.89 -0.72 -1.49
C ASN A 611 -6.81 0.80 -1.74
N GLN A 612 -6.22 1.59 -0.84
CA GLN A 612 -5.93 3.00 -1.09
C GLN A 612 -5.14 3.19 -2.40
N GLN A 613 -4.00 2.49 -2.50
CA GLN A 613 -3.16 2.48 -3.70
C GLN A 613 -2.40 1.17 -3.90
N PHE A 614 -1.95 0.93 -5.13
CA PHE A 614 -0.98 -0.13 -5.46
C PHE A 614 -0.30 0.14 -6.81
N THR A 615 0.92 -0.39 -6.96
CA THR A 615 1.57 -0.58 -8.27
C THR A 615 1.67 -2.06 -8.58
N THR A 616 1.24 -2.46 -9.77
CA THR A 616 1.31 -3.85 -10.19
C THR A 616 1.76 -3.95 -11.66
N ARG A 617 2.81 -4.71 -11.94
CA ARG A 617 3.31 -4.89 -13.32
C ARG A 617 3.54 -6.36 -13.70
N ASN A 618 3.74 -6.62 -14.99
CA ASN A 618 4.01 -7.97 -15.54
C ASN A 618 3.06 -9.05 -15.01
N LEU A 619 1.74 -8.82 -15.12
CA LEU A 619 0.70 -9.77 -14.70
C LEU A 619 0.09 -10.47 -15.91
N THR A 620 0.01 -11.80 -15.91
CA THR A 620 -0.65 -12.58 -16.96
C THR A 620 -1.91 -13.26 -16.44
N PHE A 621 -3.04 -13.08 -17.12
CA PHE A 621 -4.33 -13.67 -16.76
C PHE A 621 -4.85 -14.53 -17.92
N ASN A 622 -5.16 -15.80 -17.65
CA ASN A 622 -5.55 -16.79 -18.64
C ASN A 622 -6.87 -17.45 -18.25
N ASN A 623 -7.88 -17.39 -19.13
CA ASN A 623 -9.15 -18.13 -19.01
C ASN A 623 -9.98 -17.85 -17.73
N CYS A 624 -9.81 -16.67 -17.10
CA CYS A 624 -10.60 -16.23 -15.95
C CYS A 624 -12.01 -15.78 -16.38
N ASN A 625 -13.04 -15.91 -15.52
CA ASN A 625 -14.35 -15.25 -15.81
C ASN A 625 -14.17 -13.72 -15.89
N THR A 626 -13.41 -13.14 -14.96
CA THR A 626 -12.90 -11.76 -15.02
C THR A 626 -11.44 -11.76 -14.56
N ALA A 627 -10.54 -11.08 -15.29
CA ALA A 627 -9.11 -11.05 -14.91
C ALA A 627 -8.89 -10.27 -13.60
N VAL A 628 -9.41 -9.04 -13.52
CA VAL A 628 -9.30 -8.18 -12.35
C VAL A 628 -10.67 -7.60 -12.00
N PHE A 629 -11.12 -7.81 -10.76
CA PHE A 629 -12.26 -7.11 -10.18
C PHE A 629 -11.75 -6.04 -9.21
N MET A 630 -11.85 -4.77 -9.61
CA MET A 630 -11.48 -3.62 -8.80
C MET A 630 -12.69 -3.20 -7.96
N ASN A 631 -12.68 -3.59 -6.69
CA ASN A 631 -13.75 -3.36 -5.72
C ASN A 631 -13.81 -1.89 -5.27
N TRP A 632 -12.67 -1.30 -4.89
CA TRP A 632 -12.54 0.13 -4.58
C TRP A 632 -11.06 0.54 -4.63
N ASN A 633 -10.77 1.82 -4.91
CA ASN A 633 -9.43 2.37 -4.69
C ASN A 633 -9.43 3.90 -4.58
N TRP A 634 -8.27 4.51 -4.38
CA TRP A 634 -8.04 5.93 -4.71
C TRP A 634 -7.18 6.10 -5.97
N ALA A 635 -6.15 5.26 -6.16
CA ALA A 635 -5.38 5.17 -7.41
C ALA A 635 -4.69 3.80 -7.59
N TRP A 636 -4.67 3.24 -8.80
CA TRP A 636 -3.97 1.97 -9.08
C TRP A 636 -3.28 1.98 -10.44
N ALA A 637 -2.00 1.62 -10.48
CA ALA A 637 -1.23 1.55 -11.72
C ALA A 637 -1.00 0.08 -12.15
N PHE A 638 -1.57 -0.31 -13.29
CA PHE A 638 -1.29 -1.57 -13.99
C PHE A 638 -0.34 -1.31 -15.17
N LYS A 639 0.79 -2.02 -15.22
CA LYS A 639 1.73 -1.97 -16.36
C LYS A 639 2.03 -3.36 -16.93
N SER A 640 2.18 -3.47 -18.24
CA SER A 640 2.57 -4.70 -18.94
C SER A 640 1.67 -5.90 -18.61
N ILE A 641 0.37 -5.68 -18.36
CA ILE A 641 -0.55 -6.79 -18.09
C ILE A 641 -0.99 -7.46 -19.40
N SER A 642 -1.10 -8.78 -19.38
CA SER A 642 -1.53 -9.61 -20.51
C SER A 642 -2.77 -10.40 -20.13
N VAL A 643 -3.90 -10.14 -20.80
CA VAL A 643 -5.18 -10.79 -20.52
C VAL A 643 -5.58 -11.65 -21.71
N ASN A 644 -5.72 -12.96 -21.49
CA ASN A 644 -5.95 -13.97 -22.52
C ASN A 644 -7.24 -14.76 -22.26
N ASN A 645 -8.19 -14.71 -23.19
CA ASN A 645 -9.43 -15.48 -23.23
C ASN A 645 -10.33 -15.31 -21.98
N CYS A 646 -10.30 -14.14 -21.34
CA CYS A 646 -11.13 -13.86 -20.17
C CYS A 646 -12.53 -13.34 -20.58
N GLY A 647 -13.55 -13.56 -19.76
CA GLY A 647 -14.90 -13.02 -20.02
C GLY A 647 -14.93 -11.49 -19.96
N VAL A 648 -14.24 -10.93 -18.97
CA VAL A 648 -13.89 -9.52 -18.84
C VAL A 648 -12.41 -9.40 -18.47
N GLY A 649 -11.73 -8.34 -18.93
CA GLY A 649 -10.41 -7.98 -18.43
C GLY A 649 -10.50 -7.32 -17.05
N LEU A 650 -10.48 -5.98 -17.03
CA LEU A 650 -10.69 -5.19 -15.82
C LEU A 650 -12.19 -4.85 -15.66
N ASN A 651 -12.79 -5.23 -14.55
CA ASN A 651 -14.03 -4.62 -14.08
C ASN A 651 -13.71 -3.57 -13.01
N MET A 652 -14.03 -2.30 -13.28
CA MET A 652 -13.90 -1.17 -12.35
C MET A 652 -15.23 -0.42 -12.17
N SER A 653 -16.36 -1.05 -12.47
CA SER A 653 -17.68 -0.42 -12.49
C SER A 653 -18.41 -0.41 -11.14
N ASN A 654 -17.73 -0.77 -10.05
CA ASN A 654 -18.35 -1.01 -8.75
C ASN A 654 -18.92 0.28 -8.10
N GLY A 655 -20.01 0.14 -7.36
CA GLY A 655 -20.82 1.27 -6.86
C GLY A 655 -21.79 1.88 -7.88
N GLY A 656 -21.72 1.49 -9.16
CA GLY A 656 -22.63 1.99 -10.19
C GLY A 656 -22.47 3.49 -10.40
N PHE A 657 -23.53 4.28 -10.21
CA PHE A 657 -23.46 5.74 -10.31
C PHE A 657 -22.64 6.40 -9.19
N ASN A 658 -22.52 5.73 -8.03
CA ASN A 658 -21.78 6.18 -6.84
C ASN A 658 -20.47 5.39 -6.74
N GLN A 659 -19.53 5.69 -7.64
CA GLN A 659 -18.40 4.81 -7.93
C GLN A 659 -17.43 4.64 -6.74
N THR A 660 -17.14 3.40 -6.39
CA THR A 660 -16.19 3.06 -5.30
C THR A 660 -14.74 3.03 -5.77
N VAL A 661 -14.48 2.90 -7.08
CA VAL A 661 -13.15 2.99 -7.68
C VAL A 661 -12.81 4.45 -7.93
N GLY A 662 -11.69 4.92 -7.39
CA GLY A 662 -11.22 6.30 -7.55
C GLY A 662 -10.56 6.51 -8.90
N SER A 663 -9.46 5.82 -9.16
CA SER A 663 -8.77 5.88 -10.45
C SER A 663 -7.95 4.62 -10.79
N VAL A 664 -7.84 4.33 -12.09
CA VAL A 664 -7.00 3.23 -12.61
C VAL A 664 -6.19 3.72 -13.81
N LEU A 665 -4.95 3.23 -13.94
CA LEU A 665 -4.11 3.42 -15.11
C LEU A 665 -3.72 2.06 -15.69
N ILE A 666 -3.78 1.90 -17.02
CA ILE A 666 -3.39 0.68 -17.75
C ILE A 666 -2.36 1.05 -18.82
N LEU A 667 -1.16 0.52 -18.69
CA LEU A 667 0.04 0.96 -19.40
C LEU A 667 0.72 -0.22 -20.10
N ASP A 668 1.23 -0.05 -21.33
CA ASP A 668 2.05 -1.05 -22.05
C ASP A 668 1.43 -2.47 -22.15
N SER A 669 0.10 -2.58 -22.16
CA SER A 669 -0.65 -3.82 -21.86
C SER A 669 -1.34 -4.44 -23.08
N LYS A 670 -1.86 -5.67 -22.97
CA LYS A 670 -2.50 -6.41 -24.08
C LYS A 670 -3.72 -7.22 -23.63
N PHE A 671 -4.78 -7.18 -24.43
CA PHE A 671 -6.01 -7.95 -24.25
C PHE A 671 -6.28 -8.79 -25.52
N LYS A 672 -6.42 -10.11 -25.34
CA LYS A 672 -6.59 -11.11 -26.41
C LYS A 672 -7.72 -12.07 -26.08
N GLY A 673 -8.57 -12.40 -27.06
CA GLY A 673 -9.71 -13.31 -26.88
C GLY A 673 -10.73 -12.86 -25.83
N THR A 674 -10.72 -11.58 -25.46
CA THR A 674 -11.39 -11.05 -24.26
C THR A 674 -12.44 -10.03 -24.71
N PRO A 675 -13.75 -10.37 -24.77
CA PRO A 675 -14.75 -9.55 -25.47
C PRO A 675 -14.88 -8.12 -24.93
N LYS A 676 -14.79 -7.94 -23.60
CA LYS A 676 -14.77 -6.63 -22.93
C LYS A 676 -13.46 -6.47 -22.17
N ALA A 677 -12.56 -5.62 -22.66
CA ALA A 677 -11.26 -5.45 -22.01
C ALA A 677 -11.36 -4.64 -20.70
N VAL A 678 -12.11 -3.53 -20.70
CA VAL A 678 -12.42 -2.76 -19.48
C VAL A 678 -13.94 -2.52 -19.36
N VAL A 679 -14.48 -2.59 -18.14
CA VAL A 679 -15.86 -2.22 -17.81
C VAL A 679 -15.87 -1.12 -16.74
N THR A 680 -16.54 0.00 -17.03
CA THR A 680 -16.61 1.19 -16.16
C THR A 680 -18.05 1.66 -15.95
N SER A 681 -18.30 2.46 -14.91
CA SER A 681 -19.57 3.17 -14.68
C SER A 681 -19.45 4.67 -14.94
N PHE A 682 -18.30 5.16 -15.42
CA PHE A 682 -18.10 6.57 -15.76
C PHE A 682 -18.98 6.99 -16.94
N ASN A 683 -19.62 8.16 -16.79
CA ASN A 683 -20.49 8.83 -17.74
C ASN A 683 -20.68 10.31 -17.33
N GLU A 684 -21.47 11.06 -18.11
CA GLU A 684 -21.72 12.48 -17.85
C GLU A 684 -22.38 12.72 -16.46
N ASP A 685 -23.22 11.79 -15.99
CA ASP A 685 -23.98 11.89 -14.73
C ASP A 685 -23.25 11.30 -13.48
N SER A 686 -21.99 10.89 -13.60
CA SER A 686 -21.27 10.19 -12.51
C SER A 686 -21.05 11.07 -11.28
N VAL A 687 -21.27 10.49 -10.09
CA VAL A 687 -21.08 11.16 -8.80
C VAL A 687 -20.15 10.34 -7.92
N PRO A 688 -19.07 10.91 -7.37
CA PRO A 688 -18.49 12.22 -7.69
C PRO A 688 -17.96 12.32 -9.15
N GLU A 689 -17.77 13.55 -9.65
CA GLU A 689 -17.47 13.86 -11.07
C GLU A 689 -16.28 13.07 -11.65
N THR A 690 -15.27 12.79 -10.83
CA THR A 690 -14.01 12.12 -11.22
C THR A 690 -13.92 10.66 -10.73
N GLY A 691 -14.97 10.12 -10.13
CA GLY A 691 -15.08 8.70 -9.80
C GLY A 691 -14.89 7.83 -11.04
N GLY A 692 -14.17 6.72 -10.90
CA GLY A 692 -13.85 5.84 -12.03
C GLY A 692 -12.93 6.44 -13.09
N THR A 693 -12.11 7.45 -12.75
CA THR A 693 -11.07 8.00 -13.65
C THR A 693 -10.21 6.87 -14.24
N LEU A 694 -10.04 6.84 -15.56
CA LEU A 694 -9.29 5.78 -16.25
C LEU A 694 -8.32 6.39 -17.26
N VAL A 695 -7.06 5.97 -17.19
CA VAL A 695 -5.99 6.31 -18.13
C VAL A 695 -5.54 5.05 -18.86
N ILE A 696 -5.44 5.13 -20.19
CA ILE A 696 -4.95 4.07 -21.08
C ILE A 696 -3.76 4.65 -21.85
N ASP A 697 -2.62 3.96 -21.84
CA ASP A 697 -1.40 4.35 -22.57
C ASP A 697 -0.72 3.11 -23.17
N ASN A 698 -0.51 3.09 -24.49
CA ASN A 698 0.11 1.98 -25.22
C ASN A 698 -0.54 0.61 -24.92
N VAL A 699 -1.86 0.49 -25.12
CA VAL A 699 -2.61 -0.75 -24.83
C VAL A 699 -3.19 -1.38 -26.09
N ASP A 700 -2.87 -2.66 -26.30
CA ASP A 700 -3.32 -3.46 -27.43
C ASP A 700 -4.65 -4.15 -27.13
N PHE A 701 -5.73 -3.68 -27.79
CA PHE A 701 -7.06 -4.27 -27.75
C PHE A 701 -7.43 -4.99 -29.07
N THR A 702 -6.46 -5.36 -29.91
CA THR A 702 -6.71 -6.02 -31.21
C THR A 702 -7.45 -7.35 -31.09
N GLY A 703 -7.35 -8.02 -29.94
CA GLY A 703 -8.08 -9.25 -29.62
C GLY A 703 -9.30 -9.05 -28.71
N SER A 704 -9.85 -7.84 -28.64
CA SER A 704 -11.08 -7.51 -27.92
C SER A 704 -12.13 -6.89 -28.85
N GLU A 705 -13.41 -7.18 -28.60
CA GLU A 705 -14.53 -6.58 -29.33
C GLU A 705 -14.75 -5.13 -28.86
N ILE A 706 -14.71 -4.91 -27.54
CA ILE A 706 -14.89 -3.61 -26.90
C ILE A 706 -13.68 -3.35 -25.99
N ALA A 707 -12.97 -2.24 -26.22
CA ALA A 707 -11.84 -1.82 -25.38
C ALA A 707 -12.34 -1.26 -24.03
N VAL A 708 -13.30 -0.33 -24.07
CA VAL A 708 -13.97 0.20 -22.87
C VAL A 708 -15.48 0.09 -23.06
N ALA A 709 -16.13 -0.67 -22.19
CA ALA A 709 -17.58 -0.80 -22.12
C ALA A 709 -18.11 -0.07 -20.88
N HIS A 710 -19.26 0.57 -21.01
CA HIS A 710 -20.04 1.03 -19.86
C HIS A 710 -20.78 -0.17 -19.21
N ILE A 711 -21.14 -0.07 -17.94
CA ILE A 711 -21.75 -1.18 -17.15
C ILE A 711 -23.02 -1.77 -17.77
N ASN A 712 -23.81 -0.97 -18.49
CA ASN A 712 -25.00 -1.43 -19.23
C ASN A 712 -24.68 -2.21 -20.54
N GLY A 713 -23.39 -2.31 -20.90
CA GLY A 713 -22.91 -2.98 -22.11
C GLY A 713 -22.74 -2.10 -23.34
N SER A 714 -23.00 -0.79 -23.29
CA SER A 714 -22.71 0.10 -24.43
C SER A 714 -21.21 0.36 -24.60
N VAL A 715 -20.77 0.47 -25.85
CA VAL A 715 -19.39 0.85 -26.19
C VAL A 715 -19.09 2.29 -25.74
N VAL A 716 -17.95 2.47 -25.09
CA VAL A 716 -17.32 3.78 -24.83
C VAL A 716 -16.07 3.94 -25.71
N LEU A 717 -15.29 2.87 -25.87
CA LEU A 717 -14.17 2.78 -26.80
C LEU A 717 -14.20 1.44 -27.53
N GLU A 718 -14.17 1.49 -28.87
CA GLU A 718 -14.14 0.32 -29.75
C GLU A 718 -12.86 -0.51 -29.57
N GLY A 719 -12.95 -1.83 -29.76
CA GLY A 719 -11.80 -2.73 -29.73
C GLY A 719 -11.02 -2.77 -31.06
N GLY A 720 -10.42 -3.93 -31.36
CA GLY A 720 -9.81 -4.23 -32.66
C GLY A 720 -8.56 -3.42 -33.03
N SER A 721 -7.98 -2.62 -32.13
CA SER A 721 -6.84 -1.74 -32.40
C SER A 721 -5.91 -1.55 -31.20
N VAL A 722 -4.72 -1.00 -31.42
CA VAL A 722 -3.81 -0.53 -30.37
C VAL A 722 -4.14 0.92 -30.05
N VAL A 723 -4.49 1.20 -28.79
CA VAL A 723 -4.82 2.54 -28.30
C VAL A 723 -3.55 3.19 -27.75
N ALA A 724 -3.06 4.19 -28.49
CA ALA A 724 -1.85 4.91 -28.12
C ALA A 724 -2.03 5.71 -26.82
N SER A 725 -3.10 6.51 -26.69
CA SER A 725 -3.54 7.09 -25.42
C SER A 725 -5.04 7.39 -25.45
N TRP A 726 -5.74 7.11 -24.36
CA TRP A 726 -7.14 7.45 -24.15
C TRP A 726 -7.38 7.70 -22.65
N VAL A 727 -8.22 8.68 -22.30
CA VAL A 727 -8.47 9.04 -20.90
C VAL A 727 -9.93 9.47 -20.68
N GLN A 728 -10.50 9.06 -19.55
CA GLN A 728 -11.73 9.63 -18.99
C GLN A 728 -11.51 10.29 -17.62
N GLY A 729 -12.18 11.42 -17.38
CA GLY A 729 -12.08 12.22 -16.16
C GLY A 729 -11.72 13.68 -16.45
N ASN A 730 -11.18 14.40 -15.47
CA ASN A 730 -10.85 15.83 -15.62
C ASN A 730 -9.40 16.02 -16.13
N ALA A 731 -9.25 16.71 -17.26
CA ALA A 731 -7.97 17.09 -17.84
C ALA A 731 -7.71 18.60 -17.70
N TYR A 732 -6.44 18.96 -17.51
CA TYR A 732 -5.93 20.32 -17.44
C TYR A 732 -4.73 20.46 -18.40
N SER A 733 -4.89 21.27 -19.43
CA SER A 733 -3.89 21.45 -20.50
C SER A 733 -3.65 22.94 -20.81
N PRO A 734 -2.53 23.30 -21.48
CA PRO A 734 -2.24 24.68 -21.86
C PRO A 734 -3.34 25.27 -22.75
N GLY A 735 -3.66 26.54 -22.58
CA GLY A 735 -4.77 27.19 -23.27
C GLY A 735 -4.56 27.23 -24.79
N ALA A 736 -5.37 26.45 -25.54
CA ALA A 736 -5.16 26.26 -26.97
C ALA A 736 -5.32 27.57 -27.79
N SER A 737 -4.23 28.04 -28.39
CA SER A 737 -4.21 29.10 -29.40
C SER A 737 -4.83 28.59 -30.71
N SER A 738 -6.17 28.59 -30.77
CA SER A 738 -6.97 27.95 -31.81
C SER A 738 -6.51 28.22 -33.25
N PRO A 739 -6.07 27.18 -33.98
CA PRO A 739 -6.07 27.19 -35.44
C PRO A 739 -7.53 27.13 -35.91
N GLN A 740 -7.96 28.03 -36.79
CA GLN A 740 -9.35 28.06 -37.28
C GLN A 740 -9.67 26.93 -38.28
N THR A 741 -9.84 25.70 -37.79
CA THR A 741 -10.46 24.61 -38.56
C THR A 741 -11.98 24.72 -38.47
N LYS A 742 -12.62 25.20 -39.54
CA LYS A 742 -14.08 25.40 -39.61
C LYS A 742 -14.83 24.07 -39.46
N ALA A 743 -15.53 23.90 -38.33
CA ALA A 743 -16.35 22.72 -38.06
C ALA A 743 -17.52 22.59 -39.06
N SER A 744 -17.42 21.64 -39.99
CA SER A 744 -18.49 21.32 -40.93
C SER A 744 -19.54 20.41 -40.29
N LYS A 745 -20.49 20.99 -39.56
CA LYS A 745 -21.63 20.25 -38.99
C LYS A 745 -22.49 19.65 -40.11
N ARG A 746 -22.61 18.32 -40.15
CA ARG A 746 -23.76 17.64 -40.78
C ARG A 746 -24.12 16.37 -40.03
N ALA A 747 -25.29 16.35 -39.40
CA ALA A 747 -25.82 15.18 -38.71
C ALA A 747 -26.41 14.16 -39.72
N PRO A 748 -26.31 12.85 -39.45
CA PRO A 748 -27.00 11.84 -40.23
C PRO A 748 -28.50 11.81 -39.89
N HIS A 749 -29.35 11.62 -40.91
CA HIS A 749 -30.78 11.35 -40.76
C HIS A 749 -31.06 9.95 -41.31
N LEU A 750 -31.87 9.16 -40.60
CA LEU A 750 -32.21 7.78 -40.93
C LEU A 750 -33.55 7.68 -41.68
N GLN A 751 -33.95 6.45 -42.04
CA GLN A 751 -35.16 6.02 -42.78
C GLN A 751 -34.96 5.88 -44.32
N PRO A 752 -35.63 4.91 -44.99
CA PRO A 752 -34.88 3.77 -45.56
C PRO A 752 -35.20 3.46 -47.04
N HIS A 753 -34.64 2.36 -47.60
CA HIS A 753 -35.31 1.33 -48.42
C HIS A 753 -34.34 0.52 -49.31
N GLY A 754 -34.45 -0.82 -49.26
CA GLY A 754 -34.76 -1.64 -50.45
C GLY A 754 -33.68 -2.11 -51.45
N LEU A 755 -33.55 -3.44 -51.51
CA LEU A 755 -33.28 -4.29 -52.70
C LEU A 755 -31.85 -4.43 -53.28
N SER A 756 -31.61 -5.63 -53.82
CA SER A 756 -30.33 -6.15 -54.35
C SER A 756 -30.40 -6.38 -55.88
N PRO A 757 -29.41 -7.09 -56.48
CA PRO A 757 -28.13 -6.61 -57.01
C PRO A 757 -28.16 -6.43 -58.55
N PRO A 758 -27.03 -6.13 -59.24
CA PRO A 758 -26.36 -7.22 -59.96
C PRO A 758 -24.83 -7.09 -60.17
N ILE A 759 -24.24 -8.17 -60.70
CA ILE A 759 -22.87 -8.29 -61.21
C ILE A 759 -22.86 -8.01 -62.72
N HIS A 760 -21.86 -7.30 -63.29
CA HIS A 760 -21.10 -7.81 -64.46
C HIS A 760 -19.86 -6.99 -64.89
N LYS A 761 -18.90 -7.69 -65.51
CA LYS A 761 -17.62 -7.20 -66.06
C LYS A 761 -17.68 -7.00 -67.59
N ARG A 762 -16.85 -6.09 -68.12
CA ARG A 762 -16.00 -6.23 -69.35
C ARG A 762 -15.18 -4.93 -69.54
N HIS A 763 -14.00 -4.81 -70.16
CA HIS A 763 -12.87 -5.67 -70.61
C HIS A 763 -12.35 -5.13 -71.96
N VAL A 764 -11.04 -4.84 -72.04
CA VAL A 764 -10.23 -4.75 -73.27
C VAL A 764 -8.90 -5.50 -73.01
N ALA A 765 -7.89 -5.39 -73.88
CA ALA A 765 -6.66 -6.19 -73.91
C ALA A 765 -5.53 -5.44 -74.70
N ARG A 766 -4.26 -5.88 -74.82
CA ARG A 766 -3.55 -7.13 -74.46
C ARG A 766 -2.00 -6.92 -74.41
N ASP A 767 -1.24 -8.02 -74.56
CA ASP A 767 0.17 -8.20 -74.96
C ASP A 767 1.29 -7.86 -73.95
N SER A 768 2.34 -8.68 -73.74
CA SER A 768 2.70 -10.03 -74.28
C SER A 768 3.54 -10.87 -73.26
N CYS A 769 4.26 -11.94 -73.66
CA CYS A 769 4.77 -13.04 -72.77
C CYS A 769 6.33 -13.23 -72.83
N LYS A 770 7.05 -14.21 -72.20
CA LYS A 770 6.75 -15.56 -71.63
C LYS A 770 7.92 -16.08 -70.72
N ALA A 771 7.79 -17.26 -70.07
CA ALA A 771 8.84 -18.02 -69.32
C ALA A 771 9.13 -19.42 -69.98
N PRO A 772 10.26 -20.18 -69.72
CA PRO A 772 10.47 -20.97 -68.46
C PRO A 772 11.92 -21.43 -68.01
N VAL A 773 12.11 -21.68 -66.68
CA VAL A 773 12.87 -22.79 -65.96
C VAL A 773 14.44 -23.01 -66.10
N PRO A 774 15.22 -23.40 -65.03
CA PRO A 774 16.71 -23.38 -64.96
C PRO A 774 17.45 -24.75 -64.72
N PRO A 775 18.82 -24.83 -64.64
CA PRO A 775 19.51 -25.22 -63.36
C PRO A 775 21.03 -24.85 -63.11
N ALA A 776 21.42 -24.65 -61.81
CA ALA A 776 22.65 -25.02 -61.00
C ALA A 776 24.13 -25.03 -61.56
N PRO A 777 25.24 -25.19 -60.76
CA PRO A 777 25.47 -25.26 -59.29
C PRO A 777 26.65 -24.37 -58.71
N ARG A 778 27.22 -24.74 -57.53
CA ARG A 778 28.08 -23.98 -56.55
C ARG A 778 29.62 -24.20 -56.69
N PRO A 779 30.51 -23.38 -56.06
CA PRO A 779 31.21 -23.79 -54.81
C PRO A 779 31.44 -22.64 -53.77
N ALA A 780 32.26 -22.84 -52.70
CA ALA A 780 32.30 -21.98 -51.49
C ALA A 780 33.71 -21.45 -51.01
N PRO A 781 34.14 -21.52 -49.72
CA PRO A 781 34.47 -20.36 -48.88
C PRO A 781 35.97 -20.15 -48.58
N ASN A 782 36.36 -19.14 -47.76
CA ASN A 782 37.66 -19.12 -47.07
C ASN A 782 37.81 -18.16 -45.86
N PHE A 783 38.53 -18.63 -44.82
CA PHE A 783 39.28 -17.87 -43.80
C PHE A 783 40.72 -18.46 -43.80
N PRO A 784 41.79 -17.68 -43.61
CA PRO A 784 42.64 -17.89 -42.41
C PRO A 784 43.41 -16.66 -41.86
N LYS A 785 44.05 -16.84 -40.69
CA LYS A 785 45.10 -15.98 -40.06
C LYS A 785 46.52 -16.59 -40.35
N PRO A 786 47.68 -16.22 -39.73
CA PRO A 786 48.11 -15.01 -38.97
C PRO A 786 49.54 -14.46 -39.29
N ASN A 787 49.90 -13.28 -38.71
CA ASN A 787 51.24 -12.85 -38.21
C ASN A 787 52.46 -12.66 -39.18
N PRO A 788 53.58 -12.01 -38.75
CA PRO A 788 53.88 -11.31 -37.47
C PRO A 788 54.26 -9.80 -37.60
N ALA A 789 54.61 -9.14 -36.48
CA ALA A 789 55.05 -7.73 -36.38
C ALA A 789 56.56 -7.52 -36.68
N PRO A 790 57.07 -6.25 -36.78
CA PRO A 790 57.75 -5.69 -35.59
C PRO A 790 57.78 -4.13 -35.40
N SER A 791 57.73 -3.72 -34.11
CA SER A 791 58.49 -2.64 -33.43
C SER A 791 58.25 -1.10 -33.66
N PRO A 792 58.59 -0.23 -32.65
CA PRO A 792 58.31 1.24 -32.58
C PRO A 792 59.63 2.08 -32.46
N PRO A 793 59.71 3.34 -31.91
CA PRO A 793 58.72 4.35 -31.52
C PRO A 793 58.79 5.64 -32.40
N PRO A 794 59.30 6.87 -32.06
CA PRO A 794 60.05 7.42 -30.90
C PRO A 794 59.32 8.56 -30.12
N VAL A 795 60.03 9.30 -29.25
CA VAL A 795 59.61 10.52 -28.50
C VAL A 795 60.80 11.51 -28.43
N SER A 796 60.61 12.85 -28.51
CA SER A 796 61.36 13.84 -27.68
C SER A 796 61.03 15.33 -27.95
N THR A 797 61.13 16.12 -26.87
CA THR A 797 61.30 17.58 -26.72
C THR A 797 62.37 18.26 -27.60
N TYR A 798 62.34 19.60 -27.74
CA TYR A 798 63.57 20.44 -27.59
C TYR A 798 63.32 21.95 -27.31
N ASN A 799 63.94 22.43 -26.22
CA ASN A 799 64.48 23.75 -25.81
C ASN A 799 63.95 25.14 -26.29
N THR A 800 63.95 26.05 -25.32
CA THR A 800 64.03 27.53 -25.39
C THR A 800 65.36 28.04 -25.99
N PRO A 801 65.45 29.33 -26.37
CA PRO A 801 66.26 30.26 -25.53
C PRO A 801 65.64 31.67 -25.30
N THR A 802 66.30 32.43 -24.42
CA THR A 802 65.79 33.55 -23.60
C THR A 802 65.99 34.96 -24.21
N GLN A 803 65.41 35.99 -23.54
CA GLN A 803 65.72 37.45 -23.53
C GLN A 803 64.85 38.39 -24.39
N THR A 804 64.46 39.63 -24.00
CA THR A 804 64.50 40.37 -22.70
C THR A 804 63.61 41.66 -22.77
N GLU A 805 63.23 42.24 -21.61
CA GLU A 805 62.78 43.64 -21.35
C GLU A 805 61.32 44.15 -21.58
N THR A 806 61.01 45.23 -20.82
CA THR A 806 59.78 46.06 -20.71
C THR A 806 60.18 47.55 -20.98
N PRO A 807 59.49 48.70 -20.64
CA PRO A 807 58.20 48.96 -19.97
C PRO A 807 57.33 50.20 -20.45
N VAL A 808 56.12 50.37 -19.86
CA VAL A 808 55.45 51.61 -19.35
C VAL A 808 55.23 52.91 -20.22
N THR A 809 53.97 53.13 -20.64
CA THR A 809 52.99 54.22 -20.27
C THR A 809 53.13 55.77 -20.58
N GLU A 810 51.99 56.39 -21.00
CA GLU A 810 51.44 57.79 -20.78
C GLU A 810 51.68 59.08 -21.66
N SER A 811 50.68 59.41 -22.51
CA SER A 811 49.76 60.61 -22.43
C SER A 811 50.01 62.05 -23.00
N ARG A 812 48.85 62.77 -23.18
CA ARG A 812 48.57 64.25 -23.31
C ARG A 812 48.75 64.96 -24.69
N SER A 813 48.02 66.03 -25.08
CA SER A 813 46.72 66.69 -24.70
C SER A 813 46.36 67.86 -25.67
N ALA A 814 45.21 68.57 -25.47
CA ALA A 814 44.79 69.93 -25.95
C ALA A 814 43.75 70.01 -27.13
N ILE A 815 42.82 70.99 -27.29
CA ILE A 815 42.39 72.18 -26.47
C ILE A 815 40.98 72.77 -26.85
N ALA A 816 40.27 73.37 -25.87
CA ALA A 816 39.24 74.46 -25.87
C ALA A 816 37.79 74.35 -26.49
N THR A 817 36.97 75.33 -26.08
CA THR A 817 35.47 75.49 -26.03
C THR A 817 35.06 76.93 -26.47
N PRO A 818 33.82 77.49 -26.31
CA PRO A 818 32.52 77.07 -25.70
C PRO A 818 31.35 77.04 -26.74
N SER A 819 30.02 77.07 -26.45
CA SER A 819 29.17 77.42 -25.28
C SER A 819 27.79 76.68 -25.40
N SER A 820 26.75 76.78 -24.56
CA SER A 820 26.38 77.69 -23.44
C SER A 820 25.47 77.02 -22.37
N VAL A 821 24.81 77.82 -21.51
CA VAL A 821 23.89 77.44 -20.41
C VAL A 821 22.43 77.16 -20.88
N SER A 822 21.55 76.42 -20.18
CA SER A 822 21.35 76.24 -18.71
C SER A 822 20.95 74.79 -18.29
N PRO A 823 20.88 74.44 -16.98
CA PRO A 823 21.24 73.08 -16.51
C PRO A 823 20.13 72.21 -15.87
N THR A 824 20.45 70.90 -15.75
CA THR A 824 19.90 69.95 -14.76
C THR A 824 21.03 69.04 -14.22
N GLU A 825 20.73 68.21 -13.21
CA GLU A 825 21.71 67.54 -12.31
C GLU A 825 22.61 66.44 -12.92
N PRO A 826 23.75 66.12 -12.27
CA PRO A 826 24.87 65.39 -12.91
C PRO A 826 24.67 63.88 -13.05
N PRO A 827 25.18 63.26 -14.14
CA PRO A 827 25.14 61.81 -14.34
C PRO A 827 26.19 61.09 -13.48
N SER A 828 25.78 59.96 -12.89
CA SER A 828 26.69 58.94 -12.34
C SER A 828 27.07 57.92 -13.43
N PRO A 829 28.22 57.23 -13.32
CA PRO A 829 28.84 56.54 -14.46
C PRO A 829 28.11 55.28 -14.94
N THR A 830 28.29 54.98 -16.23
CA THR A 830 27.74 53.81 -16.92
C THR A 830 28.15 52.49 -16.25
N PRO A 831 27.22 51.55 -15.99
CA PRO A 831 27.55 50.24 -15.43
C PRO A 831 28.22 49.32 -16.46
N SER A 832 29.07 48.43 -15.96
CA SER A 832 29.54 47.22 -16.66
C SER A 832 28.37 46.40 -17.23
N PRO A 833 28.57 45.58 -18.28
CA PRO A 833 27.49 44.82 -18.92
C PRO A 833 26.68 44.03 -17.88
N THR A 834 25.40 44.39 -17.77
CA THR A 834 24.45 43.71 -16.90
C THR A 834 24.35 42.25 -17.32
N LYS A 835 24.26 41.36 -16.32
CA LYS A 835 23.78 39.99 -16.56
C LYS A 835 22.45 40.09 -17.30
N SER A 836 22.24 39.25 -18.31
CA SER A 836 20.89 38.95 -18.79
C SER A 836 20.05 38.53 -17.59
N ALA A 837 18.88 39.15 -17.43
CA ALA A 837 17.87 38.61 -16.53
C ALA A 837 17.52 37.17 -16.97
N PRO A 838 17.12 36.28 -16.05
CA PRO A 838 16.37 35.11 -16.47
C PRO A 838 15.12 35.58 -17.24
N SER A 839 14.72 34.82 -18.26
CA SER A 839 13.40 34.98 -18.86
C SER A 839 12.34 34.51 -17.87
N ASP A 840 11.36 35.35 -17.56
CA ASP A 840 10.22 34.96 -16.74
C ASP A 840 9.44 33.82 -17.45
N CYS A 841 9.22 32.70 -16.76
CA CYS A 841 8.58 31.51 -17.32
C CYS A 841 7.07 31.72 -17.44
N GLN A 842 6.59 32.29 -18.56
CA GLN A 842 5.18 32.62 -18.80
C GLN A 842 4.25 31.39 -18.73
N GLN A 843 3.75 31.04 -17.54
CA GLN A 843 2.76 29.98 -17.41
C GLN A 843 1.39 30.41 -17.93
N SER A 844 0.93 29.80 -19.03
CA SER A 844 -0.48 29.91 -19.42
C SER A 844 -1.35 29.16 -18.38
N ALA A 845 -2.34 29.82 -17.81
CA ALA A 845 -3.28 29.15 -16.90
C ALA A 845 -3.98 27.97 -17.61
N PRO A 846 -4.00 26.76 -17.03
CA PRO A 846 -4.54 25.58 -17.69
C PRO A 846 -6.06 25.64 -17.81
N THR A 847 -6.60 25.05 -18.86
CA THR A 847 -8.04 24.95 -19.07
C THR A 847 -8.56 23.60 -18.56
N LYS A 848 -9.47 23.60 -17.56
CA LYS A 848 -10.21 22.38 -17.19
C LYS A 848 -11.09 21.94 -18.36
N THR A 849 -11.06 20.68 -18.72
CA THR A 849 -12.07 20.01 -19.55
C THR A 849 -12.34 18.62 -18.99
N ARG A 850 -13.60 18.20 -18.89
CA ARG A 850 -13.96 16.81 -18.56
C ARG A 850 -14.06 16.01 -19.85
N ILE A 851 -13.30 14.93 -19.95
CA ILE A 851 -13.07 14.17 -21.19
C ILE A 851 -13.44 12.69 -21.03
N SER A 852 -13.58 12.02 -22.18
CA SER A 852 -13.66 10.55 -22.35
C SER A 852 -13.26 10.21 -23.78
N GLU A 853 -11.99 10.48 -24.13
CA GLU A 853 -11.55 10.54 -25.54
C GLU A 853 -10.10 10.08 -25.79
N VAL A 854 -9.79 9.82 -27.06
CA VAL A 854 -8.44 9.48 -27.55
C VAL A 854 -7.60 10.75 -27.61
N LEU A 855 -6.36 10.67 -27.11
CA LEU A 855 -5.46 11.81 -27.01
C LEU A 855 -4.16 11.61 -27.79
N SER A 856 -3.49 12.72 -28.12
CA SER A 856 -2.12 12.71 -28.61
C SER A 856 -1.17 12.30 -27.47
N ASN A 857 -0.69 11.04 -27.50
CA ASN A 857 0.29 10.56 -26.54
C ASN A 857 1.62 11.35 -26.71
N PRO A 858 2.16 12.01 -25.66
CA PRO A 858 3.49 12.60 -25.73
C PRO A 858 4.54 11.52 -26.00
N THR A 859 5.42 11.77 -26.96
CA THR A 859 6.49 10.81 -27.29
C THR A 859 7.48 10.74 -26.14
N LYS A 860 7.41 9.64 -25.38
CA LYS A 860 8.30 9.35 -24.25
C LYS A 860 9.76 9.25 -24.74
N PRO A 861 10.76 9.85 -24.06
CA PRO A 861 12.16 9.74 -24.45
C PRO A 861 12.63 8.29 -24.56
N ALA A 862 13.35 7.97 -25.64
CA ALA A 862 13.81 6.61 -25.89
C ALA A 862 14.70 6.01 -24.79
N VAL A 863 15.33 6.83 -23.94
CA VAL A 863 16.12 6.35 -22.78
C VAL A 863 15.25 5.74 -21.67
N LEU A 864 13.97 6.12 -21.58
CA LEU A 864 13.00 5.54 -20.65
C LEU A 864 12.36 4.25 -21.18
N LEU A 865 12.57 3.92 -22.46
CA LEU A 865 11.88 2.84 -23.17
C LEU A 865 12.79 1.65 -23.46
N ASP A 866 12.23 0.45 -23.45
CA ASP A 866 12.90 -0.78 -23.89
C ASP A 866 12.92 -0.91 -25.43
N LEU A 867 13.54 -1.99 -25.93
CA LEU A 867 13.63 -2.29 -27.37
C LEU A 867 12.28 -2.59 -28.05
N SER A 868 11.20 -2.78 -27.29
CA SER A 868 9.82 -2.91 -27.80
C SER A 868 9.05 -1.58 -27.81
N GLY A 869 9.63 -0.51 -27.26
CA GLY A 869 8.99 0.81 -27.14
C GLY A 869 8.07 0.96 -25.91
N LYS A 870 8.04 -0.03 -25.02
CA LYS A 870 7.38 0.06 -23.71
C LYS A 870 8.28 0.78 -22.73
N VAL A 871 7.75 1.30 -21.63
CA VAL A 871 8.60 1.84 -20.55
C VAL A 871 9.42 0.70 -19.94
N PHE A 872 10.72 0.90 -19.79
CA PHE A 872 11.63 -0.14 -19.28
C PHE A 872 11.25 -0.61 -17.87
N GLU A 873 11.28 -1.93 -17.65
CA GLU A 873 11.03 -2.55 -16.35
C GLU A 873 11.98 -3.71 -16.07
N ARG A 874 12.28 -3.94 -14.78
CA ARG A 874 13.21 -4.97 -14.31
C ARG A 874 12.83 -5.42 -12.90
N SER A 875 12.54 -6.71 -12.72
CA SER A 875 12.22 -7.26 -11.40
C SER A 875 13.42 -7.46 -10.48
N LYS A 876 13.15 -7.51 -9.17
CA LYS A 876 14.14 -7.80 -8.13
C LYS A 876 14.94 -9.07 -8.46
N PRO A 877 16.28 -8.99 -8.58
CA PRO A 877 17.09 -10.17 -8.93
C PRO A 877 17.06 -11.21 -7.81
N GLY A 878 16.69 -12.47 -8.13
CA GLY A 878 16.78 -13.58 -7.19
C GLY A 878 18.17 -14.24 -7.14
N TYR A 879 19.03 -13.98 -8.12
CA TYR A 879 20.39 -14.54 -8.25
C TYR A 879 20.39 -16.08 -8.32
N GLU A 880 19.40 -16.62 -9.04
CA GLU A 880 19.00 -18.02 -9.09
C GLU A 880 20.15 -18.97 -9.47
N ASN A 881 20.97 -18.54 -10.43
CA ASN A 881 22.10 -19.29 -10.98
C ASN A 881 23.47 -18.86 -10.40
N VAL A 882 23.49 -18.14 -9.27
CA VAL A 882 24.73 -17.70 -8.60
C VAL A 882 25.08 -18.68 -7.48
N PRO A 883 26.24 -19.35 -7.50
CA PRO A 883 26.59 -20.32 -6.48
C PRO A 883 26.85 -19.63 -5.14
N THR A 884 26.46 -20.28 -4.04
CA THR A 884 26.60 -19.80 -2.65
C THR A 884 28.03 -19.33 -2.31
N THR A 885 29.05 -19.87 -2.97
CA THR A 885 30.47 -19.46 -2.80
C THR A 885 30.79 -18.05 -3.29
N SER A 886 29.97 -17.46 -4.16
CA SER A 886 30.12 -16.07 -4.62
C SER A 886 29.57 -15.03 -3.64
N PHE A 887 28.86 -15.45 -2.58
CA PHE A 887 28.29 -14.55 -1.57
C PHE A 887 29.30 -14.24 -0.45
N ILE A 888 29.51 -12.95 -0.19
CA ILE A 888 30.43 -12.43 0.84
C ILE A 888 29.61 -11.97 2.05
N SER A 889 29.42 -12.84 3.04
CA SER A 889 28.83 -12.46 4.34
C SER A 889 29.66 -11.36 5.02
N VAL A 890 29.01 -10.23 5.34
CA VAL A 890 29.64 -9.12 6.07
C VAL A 890 30.02 -9.54 7.50
N LYS A 891 29.24 -10.41 8.15
CA LYS A 891 29.60 -10.92 9.48
C LYS A 891 30.82 -11.85 9.44
N LYS A 892 30.92 -12.71 8.42
CA LYS A 892 32.10 -13.54 8.16
C LYS A 892 33.34 -12.71 7.85
N ALA A 893 33.18 -11.55 7.21
CA ALA A 893 34.26 -10.59 6.96
C ALA A 893 34.63 -9.72 8.19
N GLY A 894 33.83 -9.76 9.26
CA GLY A 894 34.20 -9.21 10.57
C GLY A 894 33.21 -8.21 11.16
N ALA A 895 32.16 -7.80 10.44
CA ALA A 895 31.10 -6.96 10.99
C ALA A 895 30.31 -7.70 12.09
N LYS A 896 29.60 -6.98 12.96
CA LYS A 896 28.82 -7.56 14.07
C LYS A 896 27.33 -7.58 13.78
N GLY A 897 26.77 -6.46 13.31
CA GLY A 897 25.33 -6.31 13.16
C GLY A 897 24.59 -6.37 14.51
N ASP A 898 25.19 -5.84 15.58
CA ASP A 898 24.73 -5.95 16.98
C ASP A 898 24.03 -4.69 17.54
N GLY A 899 23.84 -3.66 16.71
CA GLY A 899 23.22 -2.38 17.07
C GLY A 899 24.10 -1.45 17.92
N LYS A 900 25.39 -1.76 18.08
CA LYS A 900 26.31 -1.06 19.00
C LYS A 900 27.74 -0.88 18.48
N THR A 901 28.31 -1.89 17.83
CA THR A 901 29.66 -1.87 17.29
C THR A 901 29.70 -1.03 16.02
N ASP A 902 30.70 -0.17 15.90
CA ASP A 902 31.01 0.55 14.67
C ASP A 902 31.55 -0.43 13.61
N ASP A 903 30.66 -0.82 12.69
CA ASP A 903 30.96 -1.77 11.62
C ASP A 903 31.46 -1.07 10.34
N THR A 904 31.59 0.27 10.33
CA THR A 904 31.99 1.07 9.14
C THR A 904 33.23 0.52 8.46
N LYS A 905 34.29 0.25 9.23
CA LYS A 905 35.57 -0.24 8.70
C LYS A 905 35.46 -1.67 8.15
N ALA A 906 34.65 -2.53 8.76
CA ALA A 906 34.47 -3.90 8.31
C ALA A 906 33.66 -3.95 7.00
N ILE A 907 32.57 -3.18 6.94
CA ILE A 907 31.73 -3.09 5.75
C ILE A 907 32.46 -2.39 4.60
N GLN A 908 33.16 -1.28 4.85
CA GLN A 908 33.96 -0.63 3.79
C GLN A 908 35.02 -1.59 3.23
N ALA A 909 35.70 -2.37 4.07
CA ALA A 909 36.67 -3.36 3.60
C ALA A 909 36.02 -4.48 2.75
N VAL A 910 34.75 -4.83 2.99
CA VAL A 910 34.00 -5.74 2.09
C VAL A 910 33.67 -5.06 0.77
N LEU A 911 33.15 -3.82 0.80
CA LEU A 911 32.81 -3.05 -0.40
C LEU A 911 34.06 -2.84 -1.28
N ASP A 912 35.20 -2.46 -0.69
CA ASP A 912 36.47 -2.20 -1.37
C ASP A 912 37.09 -3.45 -2.05
N ASN A 913 36.73 -4.66 -1.60
CA ASN A 913 37.33 -5.92 -2.07
C ASN A 913 36.34 -6.87 -2.76
N ALA A 914 35.06 -6.51 -2.84
CA ALA A 914 34.07 -7.25 -3.61
C ALA A 914 34.38 -7.16 -5.12
N LYS A 915 34.23 -8.27 -5.82
CA LYS A 915 34.43 -8.35 -7.27
C LYS A 915 33.08 -8.34 -8.01
N PRO A 916 33.03 -7.98 -9.31
CA PRO A 916 31.77 -7.96 -10.07
C PRO A 916 31.07 -9.32 -10.23
N ASP A 917 31.79 -10.44 -10.04
CA ASP A 917 31.26 -11.82 -10.03
C ASP A 917 30.80 -12.30 -8.63
N GLN A 918 30.87 -11.43 -7.63
CA GLN A 918 30.50 -11.70 -6.24
C GLN A 918 29.34 -10.82 -5.78
N ILE A 919 28.67 -11.25 -4.71
CA ILE A 919 27.53 -10.54 -4.12
C ILE A 919 27.82 -10.30 -2.63
N VAL A 920 27.75 -9.06 -2.18
CA VAL A 920 27.86 -8.72 -0.76
C VAL A 920 26.57 -9.13 -0.05
N TYR A 921 26.70 -10.00 0.94
CA TYR A 921 25.57 -10.51 1.72
C TYR A 921 25.52 -9.86 3.09
N PHE A 922 24.49 -9.06 3.35
CA PHE A 922 24.21 -8.56 4.69
C PHE A 922 23.37 -9.60 5.44
N ASP A 923 24.05 -10.41 6.28
CA ASP A 923 23.39 -11.29 7.24
C ASP A 923 22.48 -10.47 8.17
N HIS A 924 21.39 -11.03 8.69
CA HIS A 924 20.42 -10.22 9.44
C HIS A 924 21.04 -9.63 10.73
N GLY A 925 20.82 -8.34 10.98
CA GLY A 925 21.38 -7.62 12.12
C GLY A 925 21.25 -6.10 11.95
N ALA A 926 21.80 -5.33 12.89
CA ALA A 926 21.83 -3.87 12.85
C ALA A 926 23.26 -3.34 12.87
N TYR A 927 23.70 -2.75 11.76
CA TYR A 927 25.07 -2.33 11.51
C TYR A 927 25.19 -0.82 11.74
N VAL A 928 25.85 -0.42 12.82
CA VAL A 928 26.05 1.01 13.14
C VAL A 928 27.24 1.54 12.35
N ILE A 929 27.01 2.59 11.56
CA ILE A 929 28.03 3.23 10.73
C ILE A 929 28.23 4.68 11.19
N THR A 930 29.48 5.11 11.32
CA THR A 930 29.87 6.40 11.92
C THR A 930 30.48 7.40 10.94
N SER A 931 30.67 7.01 9.68
CA SER A 931 31.10 7.87 8.58
C SER A 931 30.72 7.26 7.22
N THR A 932 30.83 8.03 6.13
CA THR A 932 30.40 7.62 4.77
C THR A 932 30.95 6.26 4.34
N LEU A 933 30.06 5.31 4.03
CA LEU A 933 30.39 4.14 3.23
C LEU A 933 30.38 4.51 1.74
N LYS A 934 31.47 4.20 1.06
CA LYS A 934 31.60 4.32 -0.39
C LYS A 934 31.26 2.99 -1.03
N VAL A 935 30.14 2.95 -1.73
CA VAL A 935 29.66 1.78 -2.48
C VAL A 935 30.24 1.90 -3.91
N PRO A 936 31.06 0.94 -4.38
CA PRO A 936 31.60 0.94 -5.73
C PRO A 936 30.52 0.96 -6.82
N LYS A 937 30.90 1.43 -8.01
CA LYS A 937 30.02 1.45 -9.19
C LYS A 937 29.79 0.09 -9.85
N GLU A 938 30.52 -0.95 -9.45
CA GLU A 938 30.42 -2.31 -9.98
C GLU A 938 30.28 -3.26 -8.78
N ILE A 939 29.05 -3.44 -8.30
CA ILE A 939 28.76 -4.23 -7.09
C ILE A 939 27.33 -4.76 -7.06
N LYS A 940 27.14 -5.88 -6.38
CA LYS A 940 25.84 -6.49 -6.08
C LYS A 940 25.73 -6.67 -4.56
N ILE A 941 24.60 -6.28 -3.98
CA ILE A 941 24.35 -6.29 -2.54
C ILE A 941 22.95 -6.87 -2.29
N THR A 942 22.83 -7.81 -1.36
CA THR A 942 21.51 -8.29 -0.90
C THR A 942 21.48 -8.60 0.59
N GLY A 943 20.36 -8.35 1.24
CA GLY A 943 20.16 -8.60 2.68
C GLY A 943 19.38 -9.87 3.02
N GLU A 944 19.53 -10.33 4.27
CA GLU A 944 18.72 -11.35 4.90
C GLU A 944 17.51 -10.70 5.61
N VAL A 945 16.37 -10.60 4.92
CA VAL A 945 15.13 -9.97 5.41
C VAL A 945 15.37 -8.61 6.08
N TRP A 946 15.77 -7.63 5.27
CA TRP A 946 15.93 -6.23 5.68
C TRP A 946 16.82 -6.01 6.93
N PRO A 947 18.12 -6.39 6.89
CA PRO A 947 19.10 -5.95 7.88
C PRO A 947 19.17 -4.41 7.91
N LEU A 948 19.39 -3.88 9.12
CA LEU A 948 19.36 -2.44 9.39
C LEU A 948 20.76 -1.85 9.21
N LEU A 949 20.91 -0.86 8.34
CA LEU A 949 22.13 -0.07 8.19
C LEU A 949 21.87 1.30 8.84
N MET A 950 22.48 1.57 10.00
CA MET A 950 22.10 2.68 10.88
C MET A 950 23.14 3.81 10.89
N ALA A 951 22.75 5.00 10.43
CA ALA A 951 23.56 6.22 10.51
C ALA A 951 23.63 6.75 11.94
N SER A 952 24.82 6.98 12.49
CA SER A 952 24.97 7.50 13.85
C SER A 952 26.28 8.26 14.10
N GLY A 953 26.32 9.05 15.17
CA GLY A 953 27.55 9.68 15.67
C GLY A 953 27.98 10.97 14.96
N PRO A 954 29.14 11.56 15.37
CA PRO A 954 29.45 12.97 15.12
C PRO A 954 29.69 13.39 13.66
N ALA A 955 29.90 12.44 12.73
CA ALA A 955 30.02 12.78 11.31
C ALA A 955 28.68 13.23 10.71
N PHE A 956 27.56 12.74 11.26
CA PHE A 956 26.21 12.96 10.77
C PHE A 956 25.39 13.94 11.62
N SER A 957 26.03 14.73 12.49
CA SER A 957 25.32 15.61 13.45
C SER A 957 25.21 17.09 13.05
N ASP A 958 25.68 17.49 11.87
CA ASP A 958 25.73 18.89 11.42
C ASP A 958 24.86 19.13 10.17
N GLU A 959 23.62 19.59 10.37
CA GLU A 959 22.69 19.96 9.29
C GLU A 959 23.22 21.07 8.35
N THR A 960 24.25 21.83 8.75
CA THR A 960 24.86 22.88 7.92
C THR A 960 25.94 22.33 6.99
N LYS A 961 26.42 21.12 7.25
CA LYS A 961 27.44 20.38 6.48
C LYS A 961 27.02 18.92 6.29
N PRO A 962 25.86 18.65 5.68
CA PRO A 962 25.37 17.28 5.53
C PRO A 962 26.30 16.47 4.61
N ILE A 963 26.42 15.17 4.89
CA ILE A 963 27.27 14.22 4.16
C ILE A 963 26.53 12.91 3.86
N PRO A 964 26.90 12.18 2.79
CA PRO A 964 26.35 10.86 2.52
C PRO A 964 26.69 9.84 3.61
N PHE A 965 25.69 9.04 3.99
CA PHE A 965 25.84 7.79 4.75
C PHE A 965 26.24 6.65 3.80
N LEU A 966 25.41 6.38 2.78
CA LEU A 966 25.82 5.62 1.60
C LEU A 966 26.12 6.58 0.43
N GLN A 967 27.33 6.52 -0.11
CA GLN A 967 27.70 7.18 -1.38
C GLN A 967 27.79 6.10 -2.47
N VAL A 968 26.82 6.08 -3.39
CA VAL A 968 26.71 5.05 -4.45
C VAL A 968 27.37 5.55 -5.73
N GLY A 969 28.60 5.10 -5.96
CA GLY A 969 29.51 5.62 -6.99
C GLY A 969 30.00 7.05 -6.71
N HIS A 970 30.91 7.54 -7.55
CA HIS A 970 31.33 8.94 -7.55
C HIS A 970 30.63 9.73 -8.67
N PRO A 971 30.46 11.06 -8.55
CA PRO A 971 29.79 11.87 -9.57
C PRO A 971 30.40 11.71 -10.98
N GLY A 972 29.61 11.16 -11.91
CA GLY A 972 30.04 10.88 -13.28
C GLY A 972 30.54 9.44 -13.52
N ASP A 973 30.53 8.57 -12.51
CA ASP A 973 30.76 7.14 -12.71
C ASP A 973 29.64 6.49 -13.54
N LYS A 974 30.02 5.54 -14.38
CA LYS A 974 29.12 4.56 -14.98
C LYS A 974 29.51 3.15 -14.55
N GLY A 975 28.52 2.28 -14.35
CA GLY A 975 28.77 0.90 -13.91
C GLY A 975 27.49 0.06 -13.80
N THR A 976 27.53 -0.92 -12.90
CA THR A 976 26.46 -1.89 -12.60
C THR A 976 26.29 -2.03 -11.08
N VAL A 977 25.16 -1.57 -10.53
CA VAL A 977 24.91 -1.55 -9.08
C VAL A 977 23.54 -2.14 -8.78
N GLU A 978 23.50 -3.22 -8.03
CA GLU A 978 22.24 -3.88 -7.65
C GLU A 978 22.18 -3.99 -6.13
N ILE A 979 21.12 -3.43 -5.52
CA ILE A 979 20.92 -3.46 -4.06
C ILE A 979 19.52 -3.97 -3.75
N SER A 980 19.40 -5.01 -2.90
CA SER A 980 18.10 -5.59 -2.56
C SER A 980 17.92 -6.00 -1.09
N ASP A 981 16.67 -5.99 -0.63
CA ASP A 981 16.25 -6.50 0.68
C ASP A 981 17.03 -5.86 1.87
N LEU A 982 17.17 -4.52 1.91
CA LEU A 982 17.85 -3.75 2.99
C LEU A 982 16.93 -2.74 3.69
N MET A 983 17.25 -2.39 4.95
CA MET A 983 16.66 -1.25 5.67
C MET A 983 17.74 -0.19 5.95
N ILE A 984 17.48 1.07 5.60
CA ILE A 984 18.39 2.20 5.79
C ILE A 984 17.81 3.14 6.86
N GLU A 985 18.53 3.33 7.97
CA GLU A 985 17.96 3.96 9.17
C GLU A 985 18.90 5.00 9.78
N THR A 986 18.37 5.76 10.74
CA THR A 986 19.17 6.54 11.69
C THR A 986 19.12 5.88 13.06
N LYS A 987 20.28 5.74 13.71
CA LYS A 987 20.36 5.63 15.17
C LYS A 987 20.64 7.03 15.71
N GLY A 988 19.55 7.71 16.06
CA GLY A 988 19.46 9.17 16.11
C GLY A 988 20.09 9.84 17.34
N PRO A 989 20.16 11.18 17.33
CA PRO A 989 19.84 12.05 16.20
C PRO A 989 20.94 12.07 15.12
N ALA A 990 20.57 12.20 13.84
CA ALA A 990 21.52 12.24 12.71
C ALA A 990 21.21 13.33 11.65
N PRO A 991 20.95 14.61 12.05
CA PRO A 991 20.41 15.67 11.17
C PRO A 991 21.34 16.14 10.04
N GLY A 992 22.58 15.63 9.96
CA GLY A 992 23.53 15.84 8.87
C GLY A 992 23.67 14.63 7.92
N ALA A 993 22.94 13.53 8.14
CA ALA A 993 22.97 12.38 7.22
C ALA A 993 22.15 12.65 5.95
N ILE A 994 22.78 12.53 4.78
CA ILE A 994 22.07 12.17 3.54
C ILE A 994 22.10 10.65 3.49
N LEU A 995 20.98 9.96 3.71
CA LEU A 995 21.01 8.51 3.90
C LEU A 995 21.54 7.78 2.66
N MET A 996 21.16 8.22 1.46
CA MET A 996 21.78 7.75 0.22
C MET A 996 22.04 8.89 -0.77
N GLU A 997 23.29 9.08 -1.16
CA GLU A 997 23.69 9.91 -2.31
C GLU A 997 23.97 8.97 -3.49
N TRP A 998 23.12 9.04 -4.50
CA TRP A 998 23.17 8.19 -5.69
C TRP A 998 23.79 8.96 -6.86
N ASN A 999 25.04 8.63 -7.17
CA ASN A 999 25.86 9.32 -8.19
C ASN A 999 26.07 8.52 -9.47
N VAL A 1000 26.00 7.18 -9.37
CA VAL A 1000 26.29 6.27 -10.47
C VAL A 1000 25.22 6.38 -11.56
N ALA A 1001 25.65 6.33 -12.82
CA ALA A 1001 24.78 6.11 -13.97
C ALA A 1001 24.98 4.73 -14.57
N GLU A 1002 24.01 4.33 -15.37
CA GLU A 1002 23.97 3.02 -16.00
C GLU A 1002 25.08 2.86 -17.06
N ALA A 1003 25.72 1.68 -17.06
CA ALA A 1003 26.55 1.22 -18.17
C ALA A 1003 25.69 0.68 -19.34
N PHE A 1004 24.54 0.09 -19.01
CA PHE A 1004 23.47 -0.34 -19.93
C PHE A 1004 22.11 -0.26 -19.21
N GLN A 1005 21.00 -0.19 -19.95
CA GLN A 1005 19.68 0.13 -19.39
C GLN A 1005 19.31 -0.70 -18.14
N GLY A 1006 19.02 -0.03 -17.02
CA GLY A 1006 18.64 -0.69 -15.76
C GLY A 1006 19.73 -1.49 -15.06
N SER A 1007 21.01 -1.26 -15.42
CA SER A 1007 22.17 -1.85 -14.74
C SER A 1007 22.45 -1.28 -13.34
N VAL A 1008 21.86 -0.14 -12.99
CA VAL A 1008 21.97 0.49 -11.67
C VAL A 1008 20.58 0.68 -11.06
N GLY A 1009 20.34 0.14 -9.86
CA GLY A 1009 19.04 0.21 -9.20
C GLY A 1009 18.93 -0.50 -7.86
N MET A 1010 17.76 -0.38 -7.21
CA MET A 1010 17.44 -1.06 -5.96
C MET A 1010 15.97 -1.52 -5.84
N TRP A 1011 15.77 -2.62 -5.10
CA TRP A 1011 14.52 -3.39 -5.02
C TRP A 1011 14.23 -3.91 -3.62
N ASP A 1012 13.03 -3.68 -3.07
CA ASP A 1012 12.70 -3.98 -1.66
C ASP A 1012 13.77 -3.40 -0.70
N VAL A 1013 14.26 -2.20 -1.01
CA VAL A 1013 15.13 -1.40 -0.13
C VAL A 1013 14.27 -0.28 0.44
N HIS A 1014 14.27 -0.13 1.76
CA HIS A 1014 13.41 0.83 2.44
C HIS A 1014 14.25 1.70 3.38
N PHE A 1015 13.79 2.93 3.61
CA PHE A 1015 14.40 3.90 4.51
C PHE A 1015 13.40 4.15 5.64
N ARG A 1016 13.87 4.03 6.89
CA ARG A 1016 13.03 4.10 8.08
C ARG A 1016 13.69 4.94 9.15
N VAL A 1017 13.13 6.12 9.40
CA VAL A 1017 13.69 7.10 10.31
C VAL A 1017 12.84 7.18 11.57
N GLY A 1018 13.19 6.32 12.54
CA GLY A 1018 12.60 6.27 13.88
C GLY A 1018 11.64 5.10 14.13
N GLY A 1019 10.76 5.27 15.12
CA GLY A 1019 9.59 4.44 15.42
C GLY A 1019 9.85 2.97 15.76
N THR A 1020 11.11 2.57 15.93
CA THR A 1020 11.52 1.16 15.94
C THR A 1020 12.68 0.88 16.88
N ALA A 1021 12.74 -0.36 17.38
CA ALA A 1021 13.67 -0.76 18.43
C ALA A 1021 15.13 -0.45 18.09
N GLY A 1022 15.77 0.38 18.92
CA GLY A 1022 17.21 0.68 18.80
C GLY A 1022 17.58 1.88 17.93
N THR A 1023 16.60 2.53 17.29
CA THR A 1023 16.79 3.84 16.61
C THR A 1023 17.04 5.00 17.59
N GLU A 1024 16.71 4.82 18.87
CA GLU A 1024 16.71 5.86 19.92
C GLU A 1024 15.74 7.04 19.60
N LEU A 1025 14.76 6.77 18.74
CA LEU A 1025 13.76 7.69 18.17
C LEU A 1025 12.33 7.09 18.31
N GLN A 1026 11.98 6.67 19.52
CA GLN A 1026 10.78 5.88 19.84
C GLN A 1026 9.77 6.66 20.70
N SER A 1027 8.58 6.08 20.96
CA SER A 1027 7.50 6.75 21.72
C SER A 1027 7.92 7.20 23.12
N ASP A 1028 8.85 6.48 23.78
CA ASP A 1028 9.41 6.84 25.09
C ASP A 1028 10.18 8.18 25.13
N SER A 1029 10.61 8.65 23.95
CA SER A 1029 11.49 9.81 23.77
C SER A 1029 10.87 10.90 22.90
N CYS A 1030 10.02 10.52 21.94
CA CYS A 1030 9.52 11.38 20.86
C CYS A 1030 7.99 11.38 20.72
N ALA A 1031 7.23 11.01 21.76
CA ALA A 1031 5.76 11.09 21.77
C ALA A 1031 5.20 12.44 21.30
N LYS A 1032 4.06 12.42 20.60
CA LYS A 1032 3.38 13.62 20.10
C LYS A 1032 2.96 14.63 21.17
N THR A 1033 3.04 15.91 20.84
CA THR A 1033 2.78 17.05 21.74
C THR A 1033 1.62 17.99 21.31
N PRO A 1034 0.46 17.49 20.83
CA PRO A 1034 -0.54 18.33 20.14
C PRO A 1034 -1.20 19.42 21.00
N ASN A 1035 -1.19 19.27 22.32
CA ASN A 1035 -1.85 20.17 23.27
C ASN A 1035 -0.97 21.36 23.71
N SER A 1036 0.18 21.57 23.05
CA SER A 1036 1.17 22.59 23.37
C SER A 1036 1.90 23.07 22.11
N THR A 1037 2.42 24.30 22.09
CA THR A 1037 3.33 24.73 21.04
C THR A 1037 4.60 23.88 21.07
N THR A 1038 4.81 23.07 20.03
CA THR A 1038 5.92 22.13 19.95
C THR A 1038 7.23 22.86 19.69
N THR A 1039 8.18 22.73 20.62
CA THR A 1039 9.60 22.95 20.32
C THR A 1039 10.22 21.59 20.04
N PRO A 1040 10.78 21.32 18.84
CA PRO A 1040 11.45 20.05 18.56
C PRO A 1040 12.55 19.74 19.58
N ASP A 1041 12.52 18.54 20.17
CA ASP A 1041 13.67 18.01 20.93
C ASP A 1041 14.78 17.65 19.93
N PRO A 1042 16.01 18.18 20.08
CA PRO A 1042 17.15 17.82 19.24
C PRO A 1042 17.50 16.32 19.17
N LYS A 1043 17.01 15.50 20.11
CA LYS A 1043 17.10 14.04 20.05
C LYS A 1043 16.22 13.43 18.96
N CYS A 1044 15.04 14.00 18.73
CA CYS A 1044 14.04 13.49 17.79
C CYS A 1044 14.30 13.93 16.33
N LEU A 1045 15.52 14.38 16.04
CA LEU A 1045 15.96 14.71 14.69
C LEU A 1045 16.39 13.43 13.95
N GLY A 1046 15.72 13.15 12.85
CA GLY A 1046 16.05 12.11 11.89
C GLY A 1046 17.26 12.47 11.04
N ALA A 1047 17.14 12.32 9.72
CA ALA A 1047 18.19 12.64 8.75
C ALA A 1047 17.99 14.02 8.09
N PHE A 1048 18.98 14.45 7.30
CA PHE A 1048 18.90 15.67 6.48
C PHE A 1048 18.06 15.44 5.20
N LEU A 1049 18.24 14.29 4.56
CA LEU A 1049 17.67 13.89 3.28
C LEU A 1049 17.71 12.36 3.16
N LEU A 1050 16.66 11.71 2.68
CA LEU A 1050 16.62 10.24 2.57
C LEU A 1050 17.37 9.77 1.30
N LEU A 1051 17.03 10.33 0.12
CA LEU A 1051 17.70 10.01 -1.15
C LEU A 1051 18.04 11.28 -1.96
N HIS A 1052 19.28 11.37 -2.44
CA HIS A 1052 19.73 12.37 -3.42
C HIS A 1052 20.17 11.69 -4.71
N LEU A 1053 19.36 11.81 -5.76
CA LEU A 1053 19.71 11.43 -7.13
C LEU A 1053 20.43 12.59 -7.82
N THR A 1054 21.76 12.51 -7.92
CA THR A 1054 22.59 13.64 -8.38
C THR A 1054 22.63 13.77 -9.91
N LYS A 1055 23.10 14.93 -10.39
CA LYS A 1055 22.88 15.41 -11.78
C LYS A 1055 23.32 14.48 -12.91
N GLN A 1056 24.37 13.72 -12.67
CA GLN A 1056 24.95 12.79 -13.66
C GLN A 1056 24.49 11.34 -13.47
N ALA A 1057 23.72 11.03 -12.43
CA ALA A 1057 23.29 9.69 -12.08
C ALA A 1057 22.09 9.24 -12.92
N SER A 1058 21.81 7.93 -12.92
CA SER A 1058 20.59 7.31 -13.46
C SER A 1058 20.17 6.17 -12.53
N GLY A 1059 18.94 5.66 -12.57
CA GLY A 1059 18.56 4.59 -11.63
C GLY A 1059 17.17 4.01 -11.76
N TYR A 1060 17.07 2.72 -11.44
CA TYR A 1060 15.82 1.97 -11.34
C TYR A 1060 15.46 1.71 -9.87
N PHE A 1061 14.27 2.13 -9.44
CA PHE A 1061 13.82 2.04 -8.04
C PHE A 1061 12.47 1.33 -7.98
N GLU A 1062 12.37 0.22 -7.26
CA GLU A 1062 11.15 -0.60 -7.20
C GLU A 1062 10.82 -1.01 -5.75
N ASN A 1063 9.55 -0.85 -5.38
CA ASN A 1063 9.03 -1.04 -4.01
C ASN A 1063 9.92 -0.35 -2.95
N THR A 1064 10.32 0.89 -3.23
CA THR A 1064 11.19 1.67 -2.34
C THR A 1064 10.34 2.58 -1.46
N TRP A 1065 10.46 2.46 -0.15
CA TRP A 1065 9.69 3.24 0.82
C TRP A 1065 10.62 4.17 1.60
N PHE A 1066 10.31 5.46 1.65
CA PHE A 1066 11.08 6.50 2.32
C PHE A 1066 10.26 7.07 3.49
N TRP A 1067 10.19 6.31 4.58
CA TRP A 1067 9.31 6.58 5.72
C TRP A 1067 10.04 7.26 6.88
N VAL A 1068 9.44 8.33 7.37
CA VAL A 1068 9.84 9.02 8.61
C VAL A 1068 8.77 8.72 9.63
N SER A 1069 9.10 8.03 10.71
CA SER A 1069 8.08 7.33 11.49
C SER A 1069 7.08 8.29 12.15
N ASP A 1070 5.81 8.12 11.81
CA ASP A 1070 4.67 8.83 12.38
C ASP A 1070 4.12 8.15 13.64
N HIS A 1071 4.41 6.85 13.80
CA HIS A 1071 4.05 6.04 14.97
C HIS A 1071 5.11 4.99 15.32
N GLU A 1072 4.90 4.34 16.46
CA GLU A 1072 5.77 3.35 17.10
C GLU A 1072 5.39 1.91 16.76
N LEU A 1073 6.38 1.08 16.41
CA LEU A 1073 6.20 -0.30 15.93
C LEU A 1073 6.72 -1.40 16.87
N ASP A 1074 7.44 -1.09 17.96
CA ASP A 1074 7.99 -2.11 18.88
C ASP A 1074 7.66 -1.89 20.36
N LEU A 1075 7.31 -0.67 20.80
CA LEU A 1075 6.81 -0.41 22.15
C LEU A 1075 5.28 -0.53 22.24
N SER A 1076 4.82 -1.06 23.37
CA SER A 1076 3.43 -1.51 23.58
C SER A 1076 2.35 -0.42 23.64
N ASP A 1077 2.69 0.85 23.49
CA ASP A 1077 1.71 1.93 23.37
C ASP A 1077 1.27 2.16 21.91
N HIS A 1078 2.11 1.75 20.94
CA HIS A 1078 1.98 2.05 19.50
C HIS A 1078 1.65 3.53 19.26
N GLY A 1079 2.28 4.40 20.04
CA GLY A 1079 2.00 5.83 20.08
C GLY A 1079 2.43 6.56 18.80
N GLN A 1080 1.68 7.58 18.43
CA GLN A 1080 2.09 8.54 17.41
C GLN A 1080 3.22 9.44 17.93
N ILE A 1081 4.22 9.69 17.08
CA ILE A 1081 5.50 10.33 17.45
C ILE A 1081 5.87 11.51 16.54
N ASN A 1082 6.64 12.44 17.10
CA ASN A 1082 7.19 13.61 16.42
C ASN A 1082 8.64 13.34 15.99
N ILE A 1083 8.86 12.68 14.85
CA ILE A 1083 10.20 12.57 14.25
C ILE A 1083 10.39 13.66 13.19
N TYR A 1084 11.44 14.46 13.33
CA TYR A 1084 11.74 15.55 12.40
C TYR A 1084 12.84 15.11 11.44
N ASN A 1085 12.49 14.81 10.20
CA ASN A 1085 13.44 14.54 9.11
C ASN A 1085 13.37 15.65 8.06
N GLY A 1086 14.51 16.11 7.54
CA GLY A 1086 14.53 17.30 6.68
C GLY A 1086 13.72 17.14 5.38
N ARG A 1087 14.05 16.12 4.59
CA ARG A 1087 13.63 15.95 3.18
C ARG A 1087 13.51 14.46 2.83
N GLY A 1088 12.56 14.11 1.97
CA GLY A 1088 12.43 12.76 1.42
C GLY A 1088 13.44 12.49 0.29
N VAL A 1089 13.00 12.69 -0.94
CA VAL A 1089 13.71 12.36 -2.19
C VAL A 1089 13.98 13.63 -3.01
N LEU A 1090 15.24 13.88 -3.33
CA LEU A 1090 15.69 14.95 -4.23
C LEU A 1090 16.21 14.33 -5.54
N ILE A 1091 15.63 14.73 -6.68
CA ILE A 1091 16.04 14.30 -8.02
C ILE A 1091 16.56 15.51 -8.80
N GLU A 1092 17.86 15.53 -9.09
CA GLU A 1092 18.48 16.47 -10.03
C GLU A 1092 19.03 15.76 -11.29
N SER A 1093 18.85 14.44 -11.38
CA SER A 1093 19.36 13.57 -12.44
C SER A 1093 18.89 13.97 -13.84
N SER A 1094 19.81 13.90 -14.82
CA SER A 1094 19.50 14.04 -16.26
C SER A 1094 18.91 12.75 -16.88
N GLY A 1095 18.78 11.69 -16.06
CA GLY A 1095 18.10 10.44 -16.37
C GLY A 1095 18.92 9.41 -17.15
N PRO A 1096 18.31 8.25 -17.45
CA PRO A 1096 16.94 7.88 -17.09
C PRO A 1096 16.74 7.57 -15.59
N VAL A 1097 15.57 7.88 -15.06
CA VAL A 1097 15.15 7.45 -13.71
C VAL A 1097 13.77 6.80 -13.80
N TRP A 1098 13.63 5.63 -13.18
CA TRP A 1098 12.34 4.94 -13.03
C TRP A 1098 12.03 4.71 -11.55
N MET A 1099 10.81 5.03 -11.13
CA MET A 1099 10.31 4.79 -9.77
C MET A 1099 8.99 4.02 -9.83
N TYR A 1100 9.03 2.75 -9.42
CA TYR A 1100 7.91 1.81 -9.45
C TYR A 1100 7.41 1.50 -8.04
N GLY A 1101 6.18 1.95 -7.73
CA GLY A 1101 5.57 1.78 -6.42
C GLY A 1101 6.41 2.37 -5.29
N THR A 1102 6.84 3.63 -5.44
CA THR A 1102 7.66 4.31 -4.43
C THR A 1102 6.83 5.24 -3.54
N ALA A 1103 7.02 5.15 -2.24
CA ALA A 1103 6.33 5.98 -1.25
C ALA A 1103 7.35 6.85 -0.50
N SER A 1104 7.07 8.14 -0.28
CA SER A 1104 7.91 9.01 0.56
C SER A 1104 7.05 9.86 1.46
N GLU A 1105 7.30 9.81 2.77
CA GLU A 1105 6.30 10.24 3.75
C GLU A 1105 6.92 10.96 4.96
N HIS A 1106 6.14 11.89 5.50
CA HIS A 1106 6.34 12.58 6.77
C HIS A 1106 7.66 13.38 6.95
N SER A 1107 8.39 13.70 5.86
CA SER A 1107 9.52 14.64 5.90
C SER A 1107 9.06 16.11 6.01
N GLN A 1108 9.89 16.97 6.60
CA GLN A 1108 9.53 18.33 7.03
C GLN A 1108 9.29 19.32 5.88
N LEU A 1109 10.19 19.36 4.88
CA LEU A 1109 10.16 20.35 3.79
C LEU A 1109 9.42 19.84 2.55
N TYR A 1110 9.72 18.61 2.13
CA TYR A 1110 9.07 17.94 1.00
C TYR A 1110 9.26 16.42 1.07
N GLN A 1111 8.35 15.69 0.42
CA GLN A 1111 8.48 14.26 0.16
C GLN A 1111 9.26 14.02 -1.14
N TYR A 1112 8.80 14.55 -2.28
CA TYR A 1112 9.56 14.52 -3.55
C TYR A 1112 9.86 15.93 -4.06
N SER A 1113 11.11 16.19 -4.48
CA SER A 1113 11.51 17.42 -5.18
C SER A 1113 12.38 17.10 -6.39
N ILE A 1114 11.91 17.46 -7.58
CA ILE A 1114 12.52 17.21 -8.88
C ILE A 1114 12.97 18.57 -9.44
N VAL A 1115 14.28 18.79 -9.59
CA VAL A 1115 14.83 20.13 -9.90
C VAL A 1115 15.94 20.06 -10.94
N GLY A 1116 15.74 20.71 -12.09
CA GLY A 1116 16.68 20.68 -13.22
C GLY A 1116 16.82 19.29 -13.87
N ALA A 1117 15.92 18.36 -13.56
CA ALA A 1117 16.02 16.95 -13.93
C ALA A 1117 15.47 16.68 -15.34
N LYS A 1118 15.83 15.53 -15.92
CA LYS A 1118 15.32 15.07 -17.22
C LYS A 1118 15.06 13.57 -17.22
N ASN A 1119 14.12 13.13 -18.07
CA ASN A 1119 13.82 11.71 -18.32
C ASN A 1119 13.51 10.95 -17.02
N VAL A 1120 12.48 11.39 -16.29
CA VAL A 1120 12.03 10.76 -15.03
C VAL A 1120 10.65 10.15 -15.25
N TYR A 1121 10.51 8.87 -14.96
CA TYR A 1121 9.26 8.13 -15.00
C TYR A 1121 8.91 7.61 -13.59
N MET A 1122 7.67 7.80 -13.17
CA MET A 1122 7.19 7.36 -11.86
C MET A 1122 5.80 6.73 -11.99
N ALA A 1123 5.57 5.52 -11.44
CA ALA A 1123 4.28 4.83 -11.50
C ALA A 1123 4.09 3.78 -10.38
N LEU A 1124 3.14 3.92 -9.46
CA LEU A 1124 2.66 5.20 -8.92
C LEU A 1124 3.57 5.70 -7.79
N ILE A 1125 3.48 6.98 -7.46
CA ILE A 1125 4.06 7.50 -6.20
C ILE A 1125 2.99 7.61 -5.12
N GLN A 1126 3.38 7.42 -3.87
CA GLN A 1126 2.56 7.74 -2.70
C GLN A 1126 3.31 8.70 -1.76
N VAL A 1127 2.54 9.55 -1.06
CA VAL A 1127 3.01 10.68 -0.25
C VAL A 1127 2.09 10.95 0.93
N GLU A 1128 2.68 11.27 2.08
CA GLU A 1128 1.99 11.89 3.22
C GLU A 1128 2.76 13.04 3.88
N THR A 1129 2.02 14.05 4.33
CA THR A 1129 2.50 15.17 5.15
C THR A 1129 2.64 14.75 6.63
N PRO A 1130 3.70 15.15 7.35
CA PRO A 1130 3.87 14.76 8.76
C PRO A 1130 2.74 15.30 9.67
N TYR A 1131 2.15 14.43 10.46
CA TYR A 1131 0.89 14.70 11.18
C TYR A 1131 0.97 15.85 12.20
N PHE A 1132 2.16 16.12 12.73
CA PHE A 1132 2.38 17.22 13.67
C PHE A 1132 2.28 18.59 13.02
N GLN A 1133 2.47 18.73 11.69
CA GLN A 1133 2.38 20.04 11.04
C GLN A 1133 0.94 20.58 11.12
N ALA A 1134 0.71 21.86 11.41
CA ALA A 1134 1.69 22.96 11.47
C ALA A 1134 2.28 23.29 12.87
N ASN A 1135 2.42 22.31 13.76
CA ASN A 1135 2.96 22.46 15.13
C ASN A 1135 4.18 21.55 15.41
N PRO A 1136 5.39 21.88 14.89
CA PRO A 1136 5.73 23.08 14.14
C PRO A 1136 5.42 22.98 12.63
N ASN A 1137 5.51 24.11 11.92
CA ASN A 1137 5.37 24.17 10.47
C ASN A 1137 6.65 23.69 9.74
N ALA A 1138 6.62 23.65 8.41
CA ALA A 1138 7.72 23.13 7.57
C ALA A 1138 9.09 23.82 7.74
N LEU A 1139 9.17 25.02 8.34
CA LEU A 1139 10.41 25.79 8.49
C LEU A 1139 11.22 25.47 9.76
N VAL A 1140 10.77 24.53 10.59
CA VAL A 1140 11.37 24.19 11.89
C VAL A 1140 11.27 22.66 12.08
N PRO A 1141 12.34 21.96 12.52
CA PRO A 1141 13.65 22.48 12.93
C PRO A 1141 14.58 22.82 11.76
N PHE A 1142 14.48 22.11 10.64
CA PHE A 1142 15.36 22.28 9.49
C PHE A 1142 15.10 23.59 8.74
N LYS A 1143 16.15 24.38 8.55
CA LYS A 1143 16.10 25.59 7.72
C LYS A 1143 16.24 25.24 6.23
N PRO A 1144 15.49 25.91 5.34
CA PRO A 1144 15.71 25.83 3.90
C PRO A 1144 17.15 26.17 3.51
N ASN A 1145 17.75 25.31 2.69
CA ASN A 1145 19.13 25.37 2.25
C ASN A 1145 19.14 25.37 0.71
N SER A 1146 19.45 26.53 0.12
CA SER A 1146 19.38 26.73 -1.34
C SER A 1146 20.33 25.83 -2.15
N LYS A 1147 21.31 25.16 -1.52
CA LYS A 1147 22.13 24.13 -2.17
C LYS A 1147 21.34 22.88 -2.59
N PHE A 1148 20.23 22.60 -1.91
CA PHE A 1148 19.34 21.46 -2.15
C PHE A 1148 18.02 21.89 -2.80
N ASN A 1149 17.96 23.14 -3.30
CA ASN A 1149 16.80 23.74 -3.96
C ASN A 1149 15.52 23.75 -3.09
N ASP A 1150 15.68 23.83 -1.77
CA ASP A 1150 14.60 23.70 -0.79
C ASP A 1150 13.48 24.77 -0.95
N PRO A 1151 12.22 24.44 -0.62
CA PRO A 1151 11.16 25.41 -0.51
C PRO A 1151 11.42 26.36 0.68
N ASP A 1152 11.41 27.67 0.45
CA ASP A 1152 11.59 28.68 1.50
C ASP A 1152 10.26 29.14 2.14
N PHE A 1153 9.13 28.71 1.56
CA PHE A 1153 7.76 29.09 1.92
C PHE A 1153 7.53 30.62 2.02
N SER A 1154 8.35 31.42 1.34
CA SER A 1154 8.32 32.90 1.38
C SER A 1154 6.99 33.51 0.90
N LYS A 1155 6.24 32.78 0.09
CA LYS A 1155 4.94 33.17 -0.46
C LYS A 1155 3.75 32.76 0.44
N CYS A 1156 3.99 31.96 1.48
CA CYS A 1156 2.94 31.46 2.38
C CYS A 1156 2.58 32.46 3.49
N THR A 1157 1.35 32.95 3.46
CA THR A 1157 0.77 33.82 4.49
C THR A 1157 0.11 33.05 5.64
N THR A 1158 -0.23 31.78 5.43
CA THR A 1158 -0.92 30.89 6.37
C THR A 1158 0.00 29.79 6.90
N GLU A 1159 -0.37 29.16 8.02
CA GLU A 1159 0.33 27.95 8.51
C GLU A 1159 -0.08 26.68 7.72
N SER A 1160 -1.29 26.67 7.13
CA SER A 1160 -1.74 25.62 6.19
C SER A 1160 -0.95 25.58 4.88
N CYS A 1161 -0.36 26.70 4.46
CA CYS A 1161 0.56 26.76 3.32
C CYS A 1161 1.99 26.33 3.69
N LYS A 1162 2.43 26.54 4.94
CA LYS A 1162 3.76 26.15 5.45
C LYS A 1162 3.79 24.66 5.87
N LYS A 1163 3.28 23.79 5.00
CA LYS A 1163 3.30 22.34 5.17
C LYS A 1163 4.16 21.68 4.09
N ALA A 1164 4.67 20.49 4.38
CA ALA A 1164 5.57 19.77 3.48
C ALA A 1164 4.94 19.61 2.09
N TRP A 1165 5.71 19.90 1.04
CA TRP A 1165 5.26 19.64 -0.33
C TRP A 1165 5.25 18.14 -0.61
N GLY A 1166 4.18 17.65 -1.23
CA GLY A 1166 4.13 16.26 -1.67
C GLY A 1166 5.07 16.01 -2.85
N LEU A 1167 4.93 16.83 -3.88
CA LEU A 1167 5.76 16.77 -5.09
C LEU A 1167 6.09 18.18 -5.57
N ARG A 1168 7.36 18.44 -5.89
CA ARG A 1168 7.81 19.67 -6.53
C ARG A 1168 8.49 19.33 -7.85
N ILE A 1169 8.17 20.03 -8.94
CA ILE A 1169 8.82 19.85 -10.24
C ILE A 1169 9.22 21.22 -10.78
N LEU A 1170 10.52 21.50 -10.79
CA LEU A 1170 11.09 22.81 -11.10
C LEU A 1170 12.14 22.70 -12.22
N GLN A 1171 12.05 23.55 -13.23
CA GLN A 1171 13.06 23.68 -14.31
C GLN A 1171 13.41 22.34 -15.00
N SER A 1172 12.49 21.39 -15.03
CA SER A 1172 12.72 19.99 -15.42
C SER A 1172 11.95 19.63 -16.70
N SER A 1173 12.42 18.66 -17.50
CA SER A 1173 11.69 18.22 -18.69
C SER A 1173 11.52 16.72 -18.77
N ASP A 1174 10.54 16.28 -19.56
CA ASP A 1174 10.32 14.86 -19.83
C ASP A 1174 10.04 14.08 -18.53
N ILE A 1175 9.21 14.69 -17.67
CA ILE A 1175 8.79 14.16 -16.36
C ILE A 1175 7.40 13.54 -16.49
N TYR A 1176 7.32 12.24 -16.25
CA TYR A 1176 6.12 11.42 -16.40
C TYR A 1176 5.69 10.82 -15.06
N LEU A 1177 4.47 11.13 -14.62
CA LEU A 1177 3.85 10.53 -13.44
C LEU A 1177 2.58 9.79 -13.86
N TYR A 1178 2.54 8.48 -13.64
CA TYR A 1178 1.40 7.62 -13.94
C TYR A 1178 0.82 7.03 -12.65
N GLY A 1179 -0.14 7.76 -12.08
CA GLY A 1179 -0.71 7.51 -10.77
C GLY A 1179 0.08 8.24 -9.69
N GLY A 1180 -0.64 8.98 -8.84
CA GLY A 1180 -0.07 9.61 -7.66
C GLY A 1180 -1.08 9.66 -6.53
N GLY A 1181 -0.69 9.28 -5.32
CA GLY A 1181 -1.50 9.35 -4.11
C GLY A 1181 -0.85 10.28 -3.09
N LEU A 1182 -1.31 11.52 -2.97
CA LEU A 1182 -0.64 12.53 -2.14
C LEU A 1182 -1.60 13.08 -1.06
N TYR A 1183 -1.37 12.74 0.20
CA TYR A 1183 -2.36 12.91 1.26
C TYR A 1183 -1.92 13.85 2.39
N SER A 1184 -2.89 14.55 2.96
CA SER A 1184 -2.72 15.45 4.11
C SER A 1184 -3.81 15.16 5.12
N PHE A 1185 -3.57 14.22 6.03
CA PHE A 1185 -4.64 13.73 6.92
C PHE A 1185 -4.89 14.59 8.16
N PHE A 1186 -4.00 15.52 8.48
CA PHE A 1186 -3.98 16.19 9.79
C PHE A 1186 -3.59 17.68 9.75
N ASP A 1187 -4.02 18.39 10.79
CA ASP A 1187 -3.37 19.60 11.27
C ASP A 1187 -3.06 19.48 12.77
N ASN A 1188 -1.78 19.33 13.13
CA ASN A 1188 -1.35 19.09 14.51
C ASN A 1188 -2.12 17.92 15.17
N TYR A 1189 -2.12 16.76 14.52
CA TYR A 1189 -2.88 15.54 14.87
C TYR A 1189 -4.41 15.68 14.94
N LYS A 1190 -4.98 16.81 14.51
CA LYS A 1190 -6.43 17.01 14.38
C LYS A 1190 -6.91 16.67 12.97
N GLN A 1191 -8.15 16.19 12.84
CA GLN A 1191 -8.71 15.72 11.57
C GLN A 1191 -9.97 16.49 11.14
N GLU A 1192 -10.39 17.50 11.90
CA GLU A 1192 -11.52 18.39 11.58
C GLU A 1192 -11.39 19.00 10.17
N CYS A 1193 -10.16 19.23 9.70
CA CYS A 1193 -9.84 19.72 8.36
C CYS A 1193 -10.18 18.75 7.21
N LEU A 1194 -10.43 17.47 7.49
CA LEU A 1194 -10.92 16.49 6.50
C LEU A 1194 -12.39 16.71 6.12
N ALA A 1195 -13.16 17.45 6.91
CA ALA A 1195 -14.55 17.79 6.58
C ALA A 1195 -14.65 18.93 5.55
N THR A 1196 -13.65 19.82 5.52
CA THR A 1196 -13.53 20.94 4.57
C THR A 1196 -12.54 20.66 3.42
N GLU A 1197 -11.67 19.66 3.61
CA GLU A 1197 -10.62 19.23 2.68
C GLU A 1197 -9.58 20.32 2.44
N SER A 1198 -9.08 20.81 3.58
CA SER A 1198 -8.16 21.94 3.72
C SER A 1198 -7.20 21.72 4.90
N CYS A 1199 -6.70 20.50 5.07
CA CYS A 1199 -5.64 20.18 6.05
C CYS A 1199 -4.30 20.82 5.64
N GLN A 1200 -4.07 21.01 4.34
CA GLN A 1200 -3.05 21.91 3.82
C GLN A 1200 -3.57 22.75 2.65
N GLU A 1201 -2.81 23.76 2.26
CA GLU A 1201 -3.21 24.69 1.21
C GLU A 1201 -2.77 24.25 -0.18
N ASN A 1202 -1.56 23.68 -0.31
CA ASN A 1202 -0.96 23.26 -1.58
C ASN A 1202 -0.31 21.87 -1.44
N MET A 1203 -0.34 21.03 -2.47
CA MET A 1203 0.27 19.68 -2.44
C MET A 1203 1.36 19.49 -3.50
N ILE A 1204 1.13 19.95 -4.73
CA ILE A 1204 2.08 19.85 -5.84
C ILE A 1204 2.51 21.25 -6.31
N GLU A 1205 3.81 21.46 -6.45
CA GLU A 1205 4.41 22.68 -7.01
C GLU A 1205 4.97 22.36 -8.42
N VAL A 1206 4.61 23.12 -9.45
CA VAL A 1206 5.15 22.97 -10.81
C VAL A 1206 5.61 24.32 -11.36
N ASP A 1207 6.85 24.40 -11.85
CA ASP A 1207 7.33 25.60 -12.55
C ASP A 1207 8.46 25.36 -13.56
N CYS A 1208 8.49 26.19 -14.62
CA CYS A 1208 9.40 26.13 -15.76
C CYS A 1208 9.61 24.69 -16.32
N SER A 1209 8.59 23.82 -16.26
CA SER A 1209 8.77 22.38 -16.47
C SER A 1209 7.83 21.77 -17.50
N ALA A 1210 8.38 20.88 -18.33
CA ALA A 1210 7.61 20.04 -19.24
C ALA A 1210 7.19 18.74 -18.51
N VAL A 1211 5.92 18.66 -18.11
CA VAL A 1211 5.40 17.57 -17.26
C VAL A 1211 4.14 16.92 -17.86
N HIS A 1212 4.02 15.62 -17.62
CA HIS A 1212 2.84 14.83 -17.97
C HIS A 1212 2.40 14.03 -16.74
N LEU A 1213 1.39 14.53 -16.03
CA LEU A 1213 0.88 13.92 -14.80
C LEU A 1213 -0.48 13.28 -15.09
N TYR A 1214 -0.61 11.99 -14.81
CA TYR A 1214 -1.79 11.17 -15.12
C TYR A 1214 -2.35 10.53 -13.85
N GLY A 1215 -3.67 10.52 -13.68
CA GLY A 1215 -4.36 9.84 -12.58
C GLY A 1215 -3.87 10.26 -11.18
N VAL A 1216 -3.75 11.56 -10.94
CA VAL A 1216 -3.19 12.10 -9.69
C VAL A 1216 -4.31 12.43 -8.71
N SER A 1217 -4.32 11.70 -7.59
CA SER A 1217 -5.24 11.82 -6.46
C SER A 1217 -4.57 12.53 -5.29
N THR A 1218 -5.18 13.61 -4.80
CA THR A 1218 -4.75 14.31 -3.58
C THR A 1218 -5.83 14.26 -2.49
N LYS A 1219 -5.46 14.19 -1.21
CA LYS A 1219 -6.42 14.26 -0.08
C LYS A 1219 -6.23 15.54 0.74
N ALA A 1220 -7.32 16.25 1.00
CA ALA A 1220 -7.44 17.43 1.87
C ALA A 1220 -6.38 18.55 1.68
N SER A 1221 -5.87 18.71 0.45
CA SER A 1221 -5.13 19.91 0.04
C SER A 1221 -6.01 20.81 -0.81
N THR A 1222 -6.22 22.06 -0.39
CA THR A 1222 -7.11 23.03 -1.08
C THR A 1222 -6.78 23.16 -2.57
N ASN A 1223 -5.48 23.31 -2.86
CA ASN A 1223 -4.92 23.32 -4.20
C ASN A 1223 -4.20 21.98 -4.44
N MET A 1224 -4.53 21.30 -5.54
CA MET A 1224 -3.86 20.07 -5.96
C MET A 1224 -2.50 20.41 -6.57
N ILE A 1225 -2.49 21.38 -7.50
CA ILE A 1225 -1.30 21.88 -8.20
C ILE A 1225 -1.27 23.40 -8.11
N THR A 1226 -0.11 23.97 -7.82
CA THR A 1226 0.16 25.40 -7.64
C THR A 1226 1.42 25.80 -8.41
N SER A 1227 1.44 27.01 -8.98
CA SER A 1227 2.63 27.57 -9.65
C SER A 1227 3.66 28.05 -8.62
N ALA A 1228 4.93 27.70 -8.81
CA ALA A 1228 6.01 28.24 -7.98
C ALA A 1228 6.28 29.73 -8.25
N GLU A 1229 5.98 30.24 -9.44
CA GLU A 1229 6.30 31.61 -9.86
C GLU A 1229 5.50 32.65 -9.04
N ASP A 1230 4.18 32.46 -8.94
CA ASP A 1230 3.26 33.44 -8.34
C ASP A 1230 2.43 32.90 -7.15
N GLY A 1231 2.55 31.61 -6.84
CA GLY A 1231 1.82 30.95 -5.76
C GLY A 1231 0.33 30.71 -6.05
N LYS A 1232 -0.14 30.88 -7.30
CA LYS A 1232 -1.55 30.66 -7.65
C LYS A 1232 -1.85 29.18 -7.89
N ALA A 1233 -3.03 28.78 -7.45
CA ALA A 1233 -3.60 27.46 -7.72
C ALA A 1233 -3.84 27.27 -9.23
N LEU A 1234 -3.22 26.25 -9.82
CA LEU A 1234 -3.44 25.80 -11.19
C LEU A 1234 -4.56 24.76 -11.27
N VAL A 1235 -4.70 23.91 -10.23
CA VAL A 1235 -5.75 22.90 -10.09
C VAL A 1235 -6.24 22.85 -8.64
N LYS A 1236 -7.56 22.85 -8.41
CA LYS A 1236 -8.17 22.84 -7.06
C LYS A 1236 -8.88 21.54 -6.75
N GLN A 1237 -8.89 21.12 -5.48
CA GLN A 1237 -9.55 19.87 -5.06
C GLN A 1237 -11.07 19.91 -5.31
N ILE A 1238 -11.70 21.07 -5.15
CA ILE A 1238 -13.16 21.21 -5.22
C ILE A 1238 -13.71 21.02 -6.64
N GLU A 1239 -12.86 21.24 -7.66
CA GLU A 1239 -13.16 21.05 -9.07
C GLU A 1239 -12.97 19.60 -9.54
N ASN A 1240 -12.51 18.70 -8.66
CA ASN A 1240 -11.99 17.37 -9.02
C ASN A 1240 -12.42 16.27 -8.03
N ARG A 1241 -13.56 16.45 -7.35
CA ARG A 1241 -14.03 15.54 -6.29
C ARG A 1241 -14.18 14.10 -6.78
N ASN A 1242 -13.57 13.18 -6.04
CA ASN A 1242 -13.67 11.73 -6.18
C ASN A 1242 -14.30 11.11 -4.90
N ASN A 1243 -14.40 9.79 -4.84
CA ASN A 1243 -14.98 8.96 -3.77
C ASN A 1243 -14.48 9.30 -2.34
N PHE A 1244 -13.23 9.72 -2.21
CA PHE A 1244 -12.60 10.13 -0.96
C PHE A 1244 -11.49 11.15 -1.18
N CYS A 1245 -10.65 10.97 -2.20
CA CYS A 1245 -9.70 11.99 -2.65
C CYS A 1245 -10.38 13.03 -3.57
N SER A 1246 -9.61 13.99 -4.05
CA SER A 1246 -9.88 14.64 -5.35
C SER A 1246 -8.85 14.16 -6.37
N THR A 1247 -9.27 13.91 -7.60
CA THR A 1247 -8.45 13.28 -8.64
C THR A 1247 -8.54 14.05 -9.95
N LEU A 1248 -7.39 14.39 -10.51
CA LEU A 1248 -7.27 14.84 -11.90
C LEU A 1248 -6.81 13.66 -12.77
N ALA A 1249 -7.42 13.51 -13.94
CA ALA A 1249 -7.05 12.47 -14.89
C ALA A 1249 -5.79 12.84 -15.67
N ILE A 1250 -5.61 14.12 -16.00
CA ILE A 1250 -4.43 14.67 -16.69
C ILE A 1250 -4.10 16.07 -16.19
N PHE A 1251 -2.82 16.36 -15.96
CA PHE A 1251 -2.25 17.69 -16.02
C PHE A 1251 -1.05 17.68 -16.98
N GLN A 1252 -1.05 18.61 -17.94
CA GLN A 1252 0.05 18.80 -18.89
C GLN A 1252 0.50 20.26 -18.91
N GLN A 1253 1.82 20.46 -18.91
CA GLN A 1253 2.46 21.75 -19.08
C GLN A 1253 3.68 21.57 -19.99
N ALA A 1254 3.92 22.56 -20.86
CA ALA A 1254 5.15 22.66 -21.64
C ALA A 1254 6.14 23.59 -20.93
N ALA A 1255 7.43 23.36 -21.15
CA ALA A 1255 8.44 24.39 -20.91
C ALA A 1255 8.50 25.30 -22.14
N GLU A 1256 8.36 26.61 -21.93
CA GLU A 1256 8.67 27.67 -22.92
C GLU A 1256 10.13 28.15 -22.75
#